data_AF-A0A1D6HLP5-F1
#
_entry.id   AF-A0A1D6HLP5-F1
#
_cell.length_a   1.000
_cell.length_b   1.000
_cell.length_c   1.000
_cell.angle_alpha   90.00
_cell.angle_beta   90.00
_cell.angle_gamma   90.00
#
_symmetry.space_group_name_H-M   'P 1'
#
loop_
_entity.id
_entity.type
_entity.pdbx_description
1 polymer ?
#
loop_
_entity_poly.entity_id
_entity_poly.type
_entity_poly.pdbx_seq_one_letter_code
_entity_poly.pdbx_strand_id
1 'polypeptide(L)'
;MDSKSSSLVQLEVGLVDIFVNLCRFEWQTGHRELATGLFQAQMEFSLFAPPLYLTTSSKQRLFEHFWNSGGARIGEDGALGWSEWLAKDEESRQKLSMQENSQETETGGWSGWFDPSLGNTETNDLSNKSLEPSLTDGNDAEDLDAEDSPAQDDVESLLKKLGIDVDAESNSEVKDAETWNRWASMELSRDNQQWMPLHENYGSIHCGDAPSGEDNDQLSRVILFEDVTEFLFSLSSEEARFSLMCQFIDFYGGKISRWTSTNSPSWLDRILSLENITDDILEDLGAVSDVVNKNQSSYSCKYKLESLLGSMCDLSQRPGLMKFLKNAILLLLGVFPRNHILEEAVLVTTQMFTPQENSSSIQTNASRALAKSMLKKDRQDFLLCGIYGRTEAMNGNIEQARKIFDMALLSTEATSEDLRKKVPILYLWYAEMEITVSASRNNSDSMHRAVYILSCLGSNLKYSPFVGPISRLQVLRARQGFKEQIRSSRSAFSCGAINKESVALICSASLFESMTTGCYSGLEVIEETFPMTFSESNNLECEDLWVYYIKMLQKNLNQLNLSRVWPSISRGVHKYPYNPKSYSATLTLSYLYSVSNNLRLTLDKCSQRDPSVITLLFALSFEWGKAGSDNRIHSLFERALADDKLQKSVLLWRCYLAYEAEIVCNSSAARRVFFRAIHACPWSKRLWLDGFQKLGSVLTLKELSDLQEVMRDKELNIRTDIYEILLEEETNT
;
A
#
# COMPACT_ATOMS: atom_id res chain seq x y z
N MET A 1 -22.47 -2.45 -25.88
CA MET A 1 -22.71 -1.02 -25.60
C MET A 1 -21.61 -0.53 -24.65
N ASP A 2 -20.37 -0.99 -24.87
CA ASP A 2 -19.43 -1.22 -23.75
C ASP A 2 -18.24 -0.26 -23.74
N SER A 3 -18.13 0.63 -24.74
CA SER A 3 -17.05 1.61 -24.79
C SER A 3 -17.27 2.79 -23.85
N LYS A 4 -18.52 3.26 -23.69
CA LYS A 4 -18.84 4.37 -22.77
C LYS A 4 -18.75 3.97 -21.30
N SER A 5 -19.16 2.75 -20.96
CA SER A 5 -18.99 2.21 -19.61
C SER A 5 -17.50 1.98 -19.31
N SER A 6 -16.74 1.41 -20.26
CA SER A 6 -15.29 1.23 -20.10
C SER A 6 -14.55 2.57 -19.92
N SER A 7 -14.90 3.61 -20.69
CA SER A 7 -14.28 4.93 -20.51
C SER A 7 -14.64 5.58 -19.18
N LEU A 8 -15.87 5.39 -18.69
CA LEU A 8 -16.28 5.91 -17.38
C LEU A 8 -15.50 5.21 -16.26
N VAL A 9 -15.35 3.89 -16.32
CA VAL A 9 -14.55 3.11 -15.37
C VAL A 9 -13.10 3.62 -15.34
N GLN A 10 -12.49 3.87 -16.50
CA GLN A 10 -11.13 4.39 -16.57
C GLN A 10 -11.00 5.79 -15.94
N LEU A 11 -11.98 6.66 -16.16
CA LEU A 11 -12.01 7.99 -15.54
C LEU A 11 -12.18 7.90 -14.02
N GLU A 12 -13.11 7.07 -13.54
CA GLU A 12 -13.33 6.87 -12.11
C GLU A 12 -12.11 6.26 -11.41
N VAL A 13 -11.42 5.30 -12.04
CA VAL A 13 -10.14 4.76 -11.53
C VAL A 13 -9.05 5.84 -11.49
N GLY A 14 -8.95 6.67 -12.54
CA GLY A 14 -8.01 7.79 -12.56
C GLY A 14 -8.29 8.85 -11.48
N LEU A 15 -9.57 9.12 -11.19
CA LEU A 15 -9.96 9.99 -10.07
C LEU A 15 -9.52 9.42 -8.73
N VAL A 16 -9.68 8.11 -8.53
CA VAL A 16 -9.19 7.42 -7.32
C VAL A 16 -7.67 7.55 -7.21
N ASP A 17 -6.92 7.36 -8.30
CA ASP A 17 -5.45 7.48 -8.29
C ASP A 17 -5.00 8.89 -7.88
N ILE A 18 -5.64 9.93 -8.41
CA ILE A 18 -5.37 11.33 -8.05
C ILE A 18 -5.70 11.58 -6.57
N PHE A 19 -6.85 11.11 -6.09
CA PHE A 19 -7.27 11.27 -4.70
C PHE A 19 -6.30 10.58 -3.73
N VAL A 20 -5.84 9.38 -4.06
CA VAL A 20 -4.87 8.66 -3.21
C VAL A 20 -3.52 9.38 -3.24
N ASN A 21 -3.10 9.95 -4.38
CA ASN A 21 -1.89 10.76 -4.46
C ASN A 21 -1.99 12.04 -3.61
N LEU A 22 -3.16 12.69 -3.55
CA LEU A 22 -3.42 13.79 -2.60
C LEU A 22 -3.26 13.31 -1.15
N CYS A 23 -3.88 12.20 -0.78
CA CYS A 23 -3.76 11.66 0.58
C CYS A 23 -2.31 11.30 0.93
N ARG A 24 -1.52 10.82 -0.04
CA ARG A 24 -0.08 10.58 0.13
C ARG A 24 0.69 11.88 0.31
N PHE A 25 0.35 12.93 -0.45
CA PHE A 25 0.97 14.23 -0.30
C PHE A 25 0.73 14.79 1.12
N GLU A 26 -0.52 14.81 1.59
CA GLU A 26 -0.86 15.26 2.95
C GLU A 26 -0.19 14.41 4.03
N TRP A 27 -0.08 13.11 3.79
CA TRP A 27 0.64 12.22 4.70
C TRP A 27 2.14 12.54 4.79
N GLN A 28 2.77 12.86 3.66
CA GLN A 28 4.20 13.17 3.57
C GLN A 28 4.54 14.55 4.14
N THR A 29 3.63 15.53 4.03
CA THR A 29 3.79 16.88 4.62
C THR A 29 3.60 16.87 6.14
N GLY A 30 2.98 15.81 6.69
CA GLY A 30 2.79 15.61 8.12
C GLY A 30 1.34 15.78 8.58
N HIS A 31 0.40 16.11 7.68
CA HIS A 31 -1.04 16.18 7.93
C HIS A 31 -1.69 14.78 7.85
N ARG A 32 -1.25 13.88 8.72
CA ARG A 32 -1.68 12.46 8.73
C ARG A 32 -3.15 12.30 9.08
N GLU A 33 -3.61 13.09 10.03
CA GLU A 33 -5.00 13.17 10.45
C GLU A 33 -5.84 13.56 9.24
N LEU A 34 -5.51 14.65 8.56
CA LEU A 34 -6.21 15.11 7.36
C LEU A 34 -6.29 14.00 6.30
N ALA A 35 -5.17 13.38 5.97
CA ALA A 35 -5.14 12.26 5.02
C ALA A 35 -6.07 11.10 5.45
N THR A 36 -6.07 10.74 6.74
CA THR A 36 -6.97 9.72 7.28
C THR A 36 -8.43 10.15 7.24
N GLY A 37 -8.74 11.41 7.55
CA GLY A 37 -10.09 11.97 7.47
C GLY A 37 -10.64 12.01 6.04
N LEU A 38 -9.80 12.40 5.08
CA LEU A 38 -10.13 12.35 3.65
C LEU A 38 -10.51 10.93 3.23
N PHE A 39 -9.69 9.94 3.60
CA PHE A 39 -9.99 8.54 3.32
C PHE A 39 -11.29 8.08 3.96
N GLN A 40 -11.50 8.37 5.26
CA GLN A 40 -12.72 8.01 5.97
C GLN A 40 -13.94 8.61 5.27
N ALA A 41 -13.92 9.90 4.95
CA ALA A 41 -15.02 10.58 4.31
C ALA A 41 -15.30 10.06 2.90
N GLN A 42 -14.27 9.90 2.07
CA GLN A 42 -14.44 9.44 0.69
C GLN A 42 -14.95 8.00 0.63
N MET A 43 -14.50 7.12 1.53
CA MET A 43 -15.00 5.76 1.64
C MET A 43 -16.46 5.71 2.12
N GLU A 44 -16.81 6.46 3.16
CA GLU A 44 -18.19 6.57 3.62
C GLU A 44 -19.08 7.10 2.49
N PHE A 45 -18.68 8.22 1.88
CA PHE A 45 -19.44 8.89 0.82
C PHE A 45 -19.61 8.03 -0.44
N SER A 46 -18.62 7.24 -0.84
CA SER A 46 -18.68 6.41 -2.06
C SER A 46 -19.20 4.99 -1.84
N LEU A 47 -18.86 4.33 -0.74
CA LEU A 47 -19.13 2.90 -0.52
C LEU A 47 -20.35 2.66 0.37
N PHE A 48 -20.55 3.51 1.39
CA PHE A 48 -21.60 3.32 2.40
C PHE A 48 -22.79 4.27 2.21
N ALA A 49 -22.94 4.86 1.03
CA ALA A 49 -24.04 5.76 0.70
C ALA A 49 -25.41 5.07 0.80
N PRO A 50 -26.43 5.73 1.40
CA PRO A 50 -27.81 5.25 1.35
C PRO A 50 -28.24 5.04 -0.11
N PRO A 51 -29.02 3.98 -0.41
CA PRO A 51 -29.54 3.70 -1.74
C PRO A 51 -30.71 4.65 -2.12
N LEU A 52 -30.55 5.93 -1.82
CA LEU A 52 -31.52 6.98 -2.11
C LEU A 52 -31.06 7.72 -3.38
N TYR A 53 -31.97 7.89 -4.33
CA TYR A 53 -31.73 8.71 -5.51
C TYR A 53 -31.74 10.19 -5.10
N LEU A 54 -30.60 10.68 -4.63
CA LEU A 54 -30.41 12.06 -4.19
C LEU A 54 -29.60 12.86 -5.22
N THR A 55 -29.87 14.15 -5.32
CA THR A 55 -28.96 15.09 -5.99
C THR A 55 -27.67 15.22 -5.18
N THR A 56 -26.55 15.52 -5.84
CA THR A 56 -25.22 15.66 -5.20
C THR A 56 -25.27 16.61 -3.99
N SER A 57 -25.93 17.76 -4.13
CA SER A 57 -26.07 18.74 -3.04
C SER A 57 -26.90 18.23 -1.86
N SER A 58 -27.94 17.43 -2.11
CA SER A 58 -28.75 16.85 -1.03
C SER A 58 -27.98 15.75 -0.31
N LYS A 59 -27.19 14.97 -1.05
CA LYS A 59 -26.31 13.95 -0.50
C LYS A 59 -25.22 14.58 0.39
N GLN A 60 -24.61 15.69 -0.05
CA GLN A 60 -23.62 16.43 0.74
C GLN A 60 -24.21 16.94 2.06
N ARG A 61 -25.41 17.55 2.05
CA ARG A 61 -26.07 18.03 3.29
C ARG A 61 -26.39 16.92 4.29
N LEU A 62 -26.85 15.77 3.82
CA LEU A 62 -27.10 14.62 4.70
C LEU A 62 -25.80 14.04 5.25
N PHE A 63 -24.75 14.05 4.44
CA PHE A 63 -23.44 13.58 4.84
C PHE A 63 -22.78 14.53 5.85
N GLU A 64 -22.93 15.85 5.69
CA GLU A 64 -22.51 16.88 6.66
C GLU A 64 -23.14 16.63 8.03
N HIS A 65 -24.44 16.32 8.07
CA HIS A 65 -25.12 15.97 9.32
C HIS A 65 -24.52 14.73 9.99
N PHE A 66 -24.14 13.71 9.22
CA PHE A 66 -23.43 12.54 9.75
C PHE A 66 -22.01 12.88 10.23
N TRP A 67 -21.27 13.70 9.47
CA TRP A 67 -19.90 14.06 9.81
C TRP A 67 -19.80 14.82 11.14
N ASN A 68 -20.75 15.74 11.35
CA ASN A 68 -20.83 16.59 12.54
C ASN A 68 -21.50 15.89 13.73
N SER A 69 -22.13 14.72 13.55
CA SER A 69 -22.82 14.02 14.65
C SER A 69 -21.86 13.31 15.61
N GLY A 70 -20.56 13.23 15.29
CA GLY A 70 -19.59 12.42 16.02
C GLY A 70 -19.84 10.91 15.92
N GLY A 71 -20.51 10.46 14.85
CA GLY A 71 -20.77 9.03 14.61
C GLY A 71 -19.47 8.28 14.31
N ALA A 72 -19.37 7.02 14.75
CA ALA A 72 -18.19 6.20 14.50
C ALA A 72 -17.95 6.02 12.99
N ARG A 73 -16.79 6.49 12.52
CA ARG A 73 -16.38 6.49 11.10
C ARG A 73 -15.67 5.18 10.74
N ILE A 74 -15.56 4.87 9.46
CA ILE A 74 -14.84 3.66 9.01
C ILE A 74 -13.47 3.48 9.71
N GLY A 75 -13.25 2.25 10.20
CA GLY A 75 -12.07 1.85 10.96
C GLY A 75 -12.15 2.12 12.46
N GLU A 76 -13.06 2.98 12.92
CA GLU A 76 -13.31 3.21 14.35
C GLU A 76 -14.12 2.05 14.98
N ASP A 77 -14.08 1.97 16.30
CA ASP A 77 -14.83 0.94 17.03
C ASP A 77 -16.33 1.21 16.97
N GLY A 78 -17.09 0.20 16.52
CA GLY A 78 -18.55 0.30 16.43
C GLY A 78 -19.05 1.05 15.21
N ALA A 79 -18.18 1.37 14.25
CA ALA A 79 -18.58 1.90 12.95
C ALA A 79 -19.47 0.91 12.20
N LEU A 80 -20.48 1.43 11.51
CA LEU A 80 -21.50 0.68 10.76
C LEU A 80 -21.61 1.14 9.29
N GLY A 81 -21.00 2.27 8.97
CA GLY A 81 -21.25 3.02 7.75
C GLY A 81 -22.40 4.02 7.91
N TRP A 82 -22.30 5.17 7.22
CA TRP A 82 -23.26 6.26 7.42
C TRP A 82 -24.70 5.95 6.99
N SER A 83 -24.91 4.99 6.07
CA SER A 83 -26.27 4.54 5.70
C SER A 83 -26.98 3.80 6.83
N GLU A 84 -26.31 2.84 7.48
CA GLU A 84 -26.87 2.13 8.64
C GLU A 84 -26.99 3.06 9.85
N TRP A 85 -26.05 4.00 9.99
CA TRP A 85 -26.14 5.05 11.00
C TRP A 85 -27.38 5.92 10.79
N LEU A 86 -27.63 6.40 9.57
CA LEU A 86 -28.81 7.23 9.24
C LEU A 86 -30.11 6.47 9.52
N ALA A 87 -30.16 5.17 9.21
CA ALA A 87 -31.31 4.34 9.53
C ALA A 87 -31.55 4.22 11.04
N LYS A 88 -30.48 4.04 11.83
CA LYS A 88 -30.57 3.97 13.30
C LYS A 88 -30.92 5.32 13.93
N ASP A 89 -30.38 6.41 13.41
CA ASP A 89 -30.70 7.77 13.86
C ASP A 89 -32.18 8.06 13.59
N GLU A 90 -32.68 7.76 12.39
CA GLU A 90 -34.10 7.89 12.04
C GLU A 90 -34.99 7.00 12.91
N GLU A 91 -34.61 5.73 13.15
CA GLU A 91 -35.33 4.86 14.09
C GLU A 91 -35.35 5.44 15.52
N SER A 92 -34.25 6.06 15.96
CA SER A 92 -34.17 6.67 17.29
C SER A 92 -35.06 7.91 17.39
N ARG A 93 -35.10 8.76 16.35
CA ARG A 93 -36.01 9.90 16.24
C ARG A 93 -37.46 9.46 16.22
N GLN A 94 -37.78 8.40 15.49
CA GLN A 94 -39.12 7.83 15.45
C GLN A 94 -39.53 7.27 16.82
N LYS A 95 -38.63 6.58 17.53
CA LYS A 95 -38.89 6.11 18.90
C LYS A 95 -39.11 7.28 19.86
N LEU A 96 -38.29 8.33 19.78
CA LEU A 96 -38.45 9.55 20.57
C LEU A 96 -39.78 10.24 20.27
N SER A 97 -40.16 10.40 19.00
CA SER A 97 -41.45 10.95 18.60
C SER A 97 -42.66 10.10 19.04
N MET A 98 -42.54 8.77 19.00
CA MET A 98 -43.58 7.88 19.55
C MET A 98 -43.67 7.95 21.08
N GLN A 99 -42.54 8.22 21.75
CA GLN A 99 -42.46 8.36 23.20
C GLN A 99 -42.97 9.74 23.67
N GLU A 100 -42.70 10.81 22.92
CA GLU A 100 -43.30 12.14 23.11
C GLU A 100 -44.80 12.13 22.84
N ASN A 101 -45.27 11.47 21.77
CA ASN A 101 -46.71 11.29 21.52
C ASN A 101 -47.42 10.47 22.61
N SER A 102 -46.70 9.64 23.37
CA SER A 102 -47.26 8.95 24.54
C SER A 102 -47.32 9.82 25.80
N GLN A 103 -46.50 10.88 25.88
CA GLN A 103 -46.53 11.90 26.94
C GLN A 103 -47.50 13.05 26.64
N GLU A 104 -47.85 13.29 25.37
CA GLU A 104 -48.82 14.34 24.97
C GLU A 104 -50.31 13.96 25.09
N THR A 105 -50.67 12.84 25.72
CA THR A 105 -52.09 12.54 26.04
C THR A 105 -52.63 13.25 27.28
N GLU A 106 -51.82 14.07 27.96
CA GLU A 106 -52.28 14.96 29.04
C GLU A 106 -51.73 16.39 28.91
N THR A 107 -52.01 17.07 27.79
CA THR A 107 -52.35 18.51 27.77
C THR A 107 -52.75 18.94 26.36
N GLY A 108 -54.04 18.79 26.03
CA GLY A 108 -54.62 19.46 24.88
C GLY A 108 -54.68 20.97 25.12
N GLY A 109 -53.87 21.73 24.38
CA GLY A 109 -53.85 23.19 24.39
C GLY A 109 -53.70 23.74 22.98
N TRP A 110 -54.84 24.09 22.38
CA TRP A 110 -54.96 24.71 21.07
C TRP A 110 -54.37 26.13 20.99
N SER A 111 -53.60 26.41 19.94
CA SER A 111 -53.51 27.68 19.15
C SER A 111 -52.39 27.52 18.11
N GLY A 112 -52.44 27.85 16.82
CA GLY A 112 -53.34 28.65 16.00
C GLY A 112 -52.49 29.35 14.90
N TRP A 113 -52.58 28.88 13.64
CA TRP A 113 -52.33 29.55 12.34
C TRP A 113 -51.22 30.63 12.15
N PHE A 114 -50.34 30.39 11.15
CA PHE A 114 -49.61 31.39 10.32
C PHE A 114 -50.64 32.23 9.48
N ASP A 115 -50.45 33.46 8.95
CA ASP A 115 -49.30 34.23 8.38
C ASP A 115 -49.80 35.68 8.02
N PRO A 116 -49.19 36.56 7.17
CA PRO A 116 -48.11 37.52 7.37
C PRO A 116 -48.45 39.02 7.00
N SER A 117 -47.46 39.92 7.19
CA SER A 117 -47.17 41.17 6.42
C SER A 117 -47.74 42.56 6.80
N LEU A 118 -46.83 43.54 6.63
CA LEU A 118 -46.95 44.93 6.13
C LEU A 118 -47.17 46.12 7.09
N GLY A 119 -46.28 47.11 6.89
CA GLY A 119 -46.40 48.52 7.29
C GLY A 119 -45.05 49.11 7.70
N ASN A 120 -44.18 49.52 6.77
CA ASN A 120 -44.01 50.91 6.32
C ASN A 120 -43.77 51.87 7.50
N THR A 121 -42.77 52.76 7.53
CA THR A 121 -42.07 53.47 6.46
C THR A 121 -40.97 54.31 7.14
N GLU A 122 -39.89 54.58 6.39
CA GLU A 122 -39.18 55.87 6.31
C GLU A 122 -38.41 56.36 7.55
N THR A 123 -37.23 56.96 7.48
CA THR A 123 -36.35 57.39 6.39
C THR A 123 -35.11 58.03 7.04
N ASN A 124 -34.06 58.11 6.23
CA ASN A 124 -32.98 59.09 6.22
C ASN A 124 -31.72 58.83 7.05
N ASP A 125 -30.53 59.10 6.53
CA ASP A 125 -29.95 59.10 5.17
C ASP A 125 -28.51 59.63 5.32
N LEU A 126 -27.72 59.41 4.27
CA LEU A 126 -26.40 59.99 3.93
C LEU A 126 -25.18 59.16 4.40
N SER A 127 -24.56 58.28 3.58
CA SER A 127 -24.09 58.30 2.18
C SER A 127 -22.57 58.50 2.07
N ASN A 128 -21.90 57.40 1.71
CA ASN A 128 -20.92 57.20 0.64
C ASN A 128 -20.01 58.37 0.20
N LYS A 129 -18.71 58.05 0.06
CA LYS A 129 -18.06 58.13 -1.25
C LYS A 129 -16.82 57.24 -1.36
N SER A 130 -16.82 56.48 -2.45
CA SER A 130 -15.67 55.85 -3.11
C SER A 130 -14.78 56.89 -3.81
N LEU A 131 -13.50 56.57 -3.98
CA LEU A 131 -12.76 56.46 -5.26
C LEU A 131 -11.23 56.48 -5.04
N GLU A 132 -10.56 55.50 -5.65
CA GLU A 132 -9.16 55.53 -6.13
C GLU A 132 -8.96 56.62 -7.22
N PRO A 133 -7.74 57.07 -7.65
CA PRO A 133 -6.64 56.20 -8.14
C PRO A 133 -5.16 56.71 -8.16
N SER A 134 -4.26 55.76 -8.52
CA SER A 134 -3.07 55.81 -9.43
C SER A 134 -1.75 56.57 -9.16
N LEU A 135 -0.65 55.78 -9.28
CA LEU A 135 0.60 55.90 -10.09
C LEU A 135 1.66 57.01 -9.89
N THR A 136 2.93 56.59 -9.70
CA THR A 136 4.21 56.96 -10.38
C THR A 136 5.30 56.00 -9.85
N ASP A 137 5.93 55.09 -10.60
CA ASP A 137 6.96 55.17 -11.67
C ASP A 137 8.37 55.58 -11.21
N GLY A 138 9.40 54.79 -11.60
CA GLY A 138 10.82 55.07 -11.38
C GLY A 138 11.76 53.86 -11.23
N ASN A 139 12.10 53.22 -12.37
CA ASN A 139 13.30 52.45 -12.77
C ASN A 139 14.46 52.16 -11.77
N ASP A 140 15.04 50.96 -11.86
CA ASP A 140 16.32 50.75 -12.57
C ASP A 140 16.51 49.27 -12.97
N ALA A 141 17.01 49.08 -14.19
CA ALA A 141 17.35 47.81 -14.82
C ALA A 141 18.85 47.80 -15.09
N GLU A 142 19.53 46.68 -14.85
CA GLU A 142 20.74 46.31 -15.60
C GLU A 142 20.75 44.79 -15.85
N ASP A 143 20.66 44.43 -17.12
CA ASP A 143 21.10 43.16 -17.70
C ASP A 143 22.64 43.14 -17.78
N LEU A 144 23.26 42.00 -17.50
CA LEU A 144 24.48 41.57 -18.20
C LEU A 144 24.48 40.04 -18.37
N ASP A 145 24.56 39.63 -19.64
CA ASP A 145 24.67 38.26 -20.14
C ASP A 145 26.04 37.61 -19.89
N ALA A 146 26.00 36.26 -19.96
CA ALA A 146 27.04 35.30 -20.36
C ALA A 146 28.14 34.90 -19.34
N GLU A 147 28.16 33.62 -18.92
CA GLU A 147 28.80 32.53 -19.68
C GLU A 147 28.44 31.14 -19.10
N ASP A 148 28.12 30.20 -19.99
CA ASP A 148 27.99 28.77 -19.72
C ASP A 148 29.34 28.15 -19.33
N SER A 149 29.40 27.49 -18.16
CA SER A 149 30.34 26.40 -17.91
C SER A 149 29.79 25.43 -16.85
N PRO A 150 30.16 24.13 -16.89
CA PRO A 150 29.31 23.06 -16.35
C PRO A 150 29.53 22.76 -14.86
N ALA A 151 28.43 22.56 -14.13
CA ALA A 151 28.26 21.67 -12.98
C ALA A 151 29.26 21.78 -11.81
N GLN A 152 29.14 22.86 -11.06
CA GLN A 152 29.37 22.88 -9.60
C GLN A 152 28.11 23.47 -8.96
N ASP A 153 27.17 22.62 -8.56
CA ASP A 153 26.05 23.04 -7.72
C ASP A 153 26.62 23.32 -6.31
N ASP A 154 27.13 24.53 -6.11
CA ASP A 154 27.65 24.95 -4.82
C ASP A 154 26.51 24.98 -3.81
N VAL A 155 26.65 24.24 -2.70
CA VAL A 155 25.66 24.13 -1.62
C VAL A 155 25.19 25.51 -1.13
N GLU A 156 26.07 26.50 -1.21
CA GLU A 156 25.79 27.91 -0.92
C GLU A 156 24.68 28.49 -1.81
N SER A 157 24.65 28.14 -3.10
CA SER A 157 23.56 28.50 -4.00
C SER A 157 22.22 27.83 -3.62
N LEU A 158 22.28 26.59 -3.13
CA LEU A 158 21.10 25.86 -2.65
C LEU A 158 20.59 26.41 -1.32
N LEU A 159 21.48 26.84 -0.42
CA LEU A 159 21.13 27.52 0.83
C LEU A 159 20.51 28.88 0.56
N LYS A 160 21.09 29.67 -0.35
CA LYS A 160 20.53 30.96 -0.78
C LYS A 160 19.13 30.80 -1.39
N LYS A 161 18.88 29.74 -2.15
CA LYS A 161 17.54 29.40 -2.67
C LYS A 161 16.52 29.06 -1.58
N LEU A 162 16.98 28.61 -0.40
CA LEU A 162 16.14 28.38 0.77
C LEU A 162 15.98 29.63 1.65
N GLY A 163 16.63 30.75 1.30
CA GLY A 163 16.64 31.97 2.12
C GLY A 163 17.62 31.93 3.29
N ILE A 164 18.48 30.90 3.35
CA ILE A 164 19.47 30.73 4.43
C ILE A 164 20.72 31.53 4.06
N ASP A 165 20.97 32.62 4.79
CA ASP A 165 22.20 33.40 4.67
C ASP A 165 23.30 32.80 5.56
N VAL A 166 24.43 32.41 4.99
CA VAL A 166 25.55 31.81 5.74
C VAL A 166 26.23 32.86 6.64
N ASP A 167 26.14 34.15 6.29
CA ASP A 167 26.94 35.22 6.90
C ASP A 167 26.24 36.00 8.04
N ALA A 168 24.93 35.80 8.26
CA ALA A 168 24.20 36.46 9.36
C ALA A 168 24.54 35.88 10.75
N GLU A 169 24.55 36.70 11.80
CA GLU A 169 24.82 36.27 13.18
C GLU A 169 23.79 35.22 13.67
N SER A 170 24.27 34.19 14.38
CA SER A 170 23.44 33.09 14.89
C SER A 170 22.63 33.51 16.12
N ASN A 171 21.32 33.67 15.97
CA ASN A 171 20.38 33.84 17.08
C ASN A 171 19.77 32.50 17.56
N SER A 172 20.52 31.38 17.50
CA SER A 172 20.01 30.08 17.96
C SER A 172 20.23 29.93 19.47
N GLU A 173 19.14 29.86 20.25
CA GLU A 173 19.19 29.63 21.71
C GLU A 173 19.68 28.22 22.08
N VAL A 174 19.53 27.25 21.16
CA VAL A 174 19.96 25.85 21.30
C VAL A 174 21.47 25.71 21.11
N LYS A 175 22.14 25.10 22.10
CA LYS A 175 23.61 24.99 22.13
C LYS A 175 24.15 23.65 21.61
N ASP A 176 23.32 22.61 21.58
CA ASP A 176 23.76 21.24 21.30
C ASP A 176 23.00 20.61 20.12
N ALA A 177 23.73 19.92 19.24
CA ALA A 177 23.14 19.15 18.13
C ALA A 177 22.35 17.91 18.60
N GLU A 178 22.63 17.44 19.82
CA GLU A 178 21.90 16.33 20.44
C GLU A 178 20.45 16.69 20.77
N THR A 179 20.18 17.93 21.20
CA THR A 179 18.83 18.45 21.43
C THR A 179 18.01 18.43 20.13
N TRP A 180 18.61 18.80 19.00
CA TRP A 180 17.97 18.71 17.68
C TRP A 180 17.69 17.27 17.23
N ASN A 181 18.58 16.33 17.54
CA ASN A 181 18.35 14.90 17.28
C ASN A 181 17.19 14.35 18.14
N ARG A 182 17.11 14.79 19.40
CA ARG A 182 16.01 14.45 20.30
C ARG A 182 14.69 15.04 19.80
N TRP A 183 14.71 16.29 19.34
CA TRP A 183 13.57 16.93 18.69
C TRP A 183 13.07 16.16 17.48
N ALA A 184 13.96 15.83 16.55
CA ALA A 184 13.58 15.07 15.35
C ALA A 184 13.02 13.68 15.72
N SER A 185 13.55 13.04 16.76
CA SER A 185 13.05 11.75 17.24
C SER A 185 11.69 11.84 17.93
N MET A 186 11.48 12.89 18.72
CA MET A 186 10.20 13.16 19.37
C MET A 186 9.13 13.51 18.33
N GLU A 187 9.48 14.33 17.35
CA GLU A 187 8.60 14.68 16.22
C GLU A 187 8.17 13.44 15.43
N LEU A 188 9.14 12.56 15.11
CA LEU A 188 8.86 11.29 14.44
C LEU A 188 7.92 10.39 15.26
N SER A 189 8.10 10.37 16.59
CA SER A 189 7.25 9.61 17.52
C SER A 189 5.83 10.19 17.58
N ARG A 190 5.68 11.51 17.71
CA ARG A 190 4.38 12.20 17.70
C ARG A 190 3.64 11.95 16.39
N ASP A 191 4.32 12.06 15.25
CA ASP A 191 3.76 11.72 13.94
C ASP A 191 3.22 10.28 13.87
N ASN A 192 3.91 9.33 14.49
CA ASN A 192 3.51 7.92 14.50
C ASN A 192 2.38 7.64 15.51
N GLN A 193 2.21 8.43 16.56
CA GLN A 193 1.14 8.26 17.54
C GLN A 193 -0.14 9.03 17.15
N GLN A 194 0.02 10.25 16.65
CA GLN A 194 -1.04 11.21 16.34
C GLN A 194 -1.32 11.19 14.83
N TRP A 195 -1.84 10.07 14.35
CA TRP A 195 -2.21 9.91 12.93
C TRP A 195 -3.72 9.86 12.73
N MET A 196 -4.49 9.62 13.79
CA MET A 196 -5.93 9.42 13.73
C MET A 196 -6.67 10.74 14.07
N PRO A 197 -7.69 11.13 13.28
CA PRO A 197 -8.50 12.31 13.56
C PRO A 197 -9.24 12.21 14.90
N LEU A 198 -9.47 13.37 15.54
CA LEU A 198 -10.32 13.48 16.72
C LEU A 198 -11.73 13.96 16.34
N HIS A 199 -12.73 13.57 17.13
CA HIS A 199 -14.09 14.10 17.01
C HIS A 199 -14.24 15.35 17.87
N GLU A 200 -15.00 16.35 17.38
CA GLU A 200 -15.30 17.61 18.07
C GLU A 200 -15.76 17.40 19.53
N ASN A 201 -16.54 16.34 19.79
CA ASN A 201 -17.15 16.08 21.09
C ASN A 201 -16.21 15.49 22.16
N TYR A 202 -14.96 15.14 21.84
CA TYR A 202 -14.01 14.69 22.87
C TYR A 202 -13.49 15.84 23.74
N GLY A 203 -13.51 17.08 23.25
CA GLY A 203 -13.06 18.26 24.00
C GLY A 203 -14.02 18.72 25.11
N SER A 204 -15.30 18.33 25.07
CA SER A 204 -16.29 18.87 26.02
C SER A 204 -16.43 18.08 27.33
N ILE A 205 -15.69 16.98 27.53
CA ILE A 205 -15.83 16.10 28.71
C ILE A 205 -14.74 16.33 29.77
N HIS A 206 -13.66 17.06 29.47
CA HIS A 206 -12.65 17.41 30.47
C HIS A 206 -12.82 18.87 30.94
N CYS A 207 -13.03 19.00 32.25
CA CYS A 207 -13.32 20.21 33.03
C CYS A 207 -12.55 21.47 32.63
N GLY A 208 -13.27 22.58 32.47
CA GLY A 208 -13.32 23.68 33.46
C GLY A 208 -12.04 24.43 33.82
N ASP A 209 -10.91 24.22 33.14
CA ASP A 209 -9.70 25.02 33.32
C ASP A 209 -9.39 25.82 32.03
N ALA A 210 -8.79 26.99 32.21
CA ALA A 210 -8.51 27.96 31.15
C ALA A 210 -7.70 27.35 29.99
N PRO A 211 -7.88 27.81 28.74
CA PRO A 211 -7.22 27.21 27.60
C PRO A 211 -5.71 27.38 27.71
N SER A 212 -5.03 26.29 28.04
CA SER A 212 -3.58 26.16 27.85
C SER A 212 -3.32 25.96 26.36
N GLY A 213 -2.10 26.24 25.89
CA GLY A 213 -1.71 26.04 24.48
C GLY A 213 -1.95 24.61 23.97
N GLU A 214 -2.11 23.62 24.86
CA GLU A 214 -2.44 22.22 24.53
C GLU A 214 -3.83 22.05 23.88
N ASP A 215 -4.77 22.98 24.11
CA ASP A 215 -6.09 22.92 23.48
C ASP A 215 -6.02 23.24 21.97
N ASN A 216 -5.10 24.12 21.54
CA ASN A 216 -4.90 24.46 20.13
C ASN A 216 -4.34 23.27 19.32
N ASP A 217 -3.43 22.50 19.92
CA ASP A 217 -2.83 21.32 19.29
C ASP A 217 -3.80 20.12 19.18
N GLN A 218 -4.88 20.15 19.97
CA GLN A 218 -5.98 19.19 19.85
C GLN A 218 -6.99 19.62 18.79
N LEU A 219 -7.21 20.94 18.63
CA LEU A 219 -8.10 21.50 17.61
C LEU A 219 -7.57 21.26 16.19
N SER A 220 -6.25 21.30 15.96
CA SER A 220 -5.63 20.98 14.66
C SER A 220 -5.82 19.52 14.23
N ARG A 221 -6.22 18.62 15.14
CA ARG A 221 -6.50 17.20 14.86
C ARG A 221 -7.97 16.93 14.57
N VAL A 222 -8.84 17.91 14.78
CA VAL A 222 -10.27 17.82 14.48
C VAL A 222 -10.45 18.23 13.02
N ILE A 223 -11.02 17.33 12.23
CA ILE A 223 -11.25 17.57 10.80
C ILE A 223 -12.70 17.95 10.62
N LEU A 224 -12.91 19.19 10.20
CA LEU A 224 -14.23 19.74 9.94
C LEU A 224 -14.76 19.21 8.61
N PHE A 225 -16.06 19.33 8.41
CA PHE A 225 -16.64 18.94 7.13
C PHE A 225 -16.03 19.78 5.98
N GLU A 226 -15.82 21.07 6.22
CA GLU A 226 -15.24 22.05 5.28
C GLU A 226 -13.92 21.57 4.66
N ASP A 227 -13.06 20.94 5.46
CA ASP A 227 -11.76 20.42 5.04
C ASP A 227 -11.86 19.26 4.04
N VAL A 228 -13.02 18.60 3.99
CA VAL A 228 -13.22 17.38 3.19
C VAL A 228 -14.19 17.60 2.02
N THR A 229 -15.13 18.54 2.11
CA THR A 229 -16.23 18.68 1.12
C THR A 229 -15.73 18.82 -0.31
N GLU A 230 -14.64 19.56 -0.51
CA GLU A 230 -14.10 19.89 -1.83
C GLU A 230 -13.51 18.65 -2.54
N PHE A 231 -13.10 17.66 -1.77
CA PHE A 231 -12.46 16.44 -2.26
C PHE A 231 -13.42 15.26 -2.43
N LEU A 232 -14.69 15.40 -2.03
CA LEU A 232 -15.68 14.33 -2.10
C LEU A 232 -16.24 14.14 -3.51
N PHE A 233 -16.18 12.90 -4.01
CA PHE A 233 -16.78 12.50 -5.28
C PHE A 233 -17.51 11.16 -5.18
N SER A 234 -18.50 10.93 -6.03
CA SER A 234 -19.27 9.67 -6.04
C SER A 234 -18.76 8.70 -7.09
N LEU A 235 -18.49 7.46 -6.68
CA LEU A 235 -18.13 6.36 -7.57
C LEU A 235 -19.35 5.52 -7.97
N SER A 236 -19.50 5.23 -9.27
CA SER A 236 -20.59 4.41 -9.81
C SER A 236 -20.15 3.00 -10.21
N SER A 237 -18.88 2.82 -10.61
CA SER A 237 -18.28 1.55 -10.99
C SER A 237 -17.84 0.74 -9.77
N GLU A 238 -18.14 -0.56 -9.79
CA GLU A 238 -17.65 -1.52 -8.80
C GLU A 238 -16.12 -1.67 -8.85
N GLU A 239 -15.51 -1.57 -10.04
CA GLU A 239 -14.06 -1.62 -10.22
C GLU A 239 -13.35 -0.42 -9.59
N ALA A 240 -13.90 0.80 -9.75
CA ALA A 240 -13.33 2.00 -9.13
C ALA A 240 -13.48 1.97 -7.60
N ARG A 241 -14.64 1.51 -7.09
CA ARG A 241 -14.86 1.29 -5.66
C ARG A 241 -13.90 0.25 -5.08
N PHE A 242 -13.67 -0.85 -5.80
CA PHE A 242 -12.70 -1.87 -5.42
C PHE A 242 -11.26 -1.34 -5.46
N SER A 243 -10.91 -0.51 -6.45
CA SER A 243 -9.61 0.17 -6.53
C SER A 243 -9.37 1.08 -5.32
N LEU A 244 -10.33 1.95 -4.98
CA LEU A 244 -10.23 2.84 -3.81
C LEU A 244 -9.97 2.05 -2.52
N MET A 245 -10.71 0.96 -2.35
CA MET A 245 -10.57 0.08 -1.20
C MET A 245 -9.19 -0.59 -1.14
N CYS A 246 -8.71 -1.15 -2.25
CA CYS A 246 -7.41 -1.80 -2.29
C CYS A 246 -6.26 -0.80 -2.05
N GLN A 247 -6.36 0.41 -2.61
CA GLN A 247 -5.40 1.47 -2.38
C GLN A 247 -5.41 1.96 -0.93
N PHE A 248 -6.59 2.05 -0.31
CA PHE A 248 -6.72 2.38 1.12
C PHE A 248 -6.00 1.35 2.00
N ILE A 249 -6.29 0.06 1.82
CA ILE A 249 -5.66 -0.98 2.65
C ILE A 249 -4.13 -1.01 2.41
N ASP A 250 -3.69 -0.82 1.16
CA ASP A 250 -2.29 -0.76 0.79
C ASP A 250 -1.56 0.48 1.37
N PHE A 251 -2.22 1.64 1.38
CA PHE A 251 -1.70 2.89 1.96
C PHE A 251 -1.32 2.73 3.43
N TYR A 252 -2.14 2.01 4.21
CA TYR A 252 -1.88 1.72 5.62
C TYR A 252 -0.99 0.48 5.83
N GLY A 253 -0.42 -0.11 4.78
CA GLY A 253 0.48 -1.26 4.87
C GLY A 253 -0.20 -2.61 5.13
N GLY A 254 -1.48 -2.74 4.81
CA GLY A 254 -2.18 -4.01 4.87
C GLY A 254 -1.65 -5.00 3.82
N LYS A 255 -1.38 -6.25 4.22
CA LYS A 255 -0.94 -7.30 3.29
C LYS A 255 -2.13 -7.80 2.47
N ILE A 256 -2.20 -7.37 1.22
CA ILE A 256 -3.23 -7.77 0.25
C ILE A 256 -2.57 -8.54 -0.88
N SER A 257 -3.25 -9.55 -1.42
CA SER A 257 -2.87 -10.12 -2.71
C SER A 257 -2.86 -9.05 -3.79
N ARG A 258 -1.94 -9.14 -4.76
CA ARG A 258 -1.81 -8.16 -5.84
C ARG A 258 -3.14 -7.93 -6.56
N TRP A 259 -3.57 -6.68 -6.62
CA TRP A 259 -4.86 -6.26 -7.17
C TRP A 259 -4.72 -5.45 -8.48
N THR A 260 -3.51 -4.97 -8.80
CA THR A 260 -3.17 -4.35 -10.09
C THR A 260 -1.92 -4.95 -10.73
N SER A 261 -1.85 -4.82 -12.06
CA SER A 261 -0.61 -5.09 -12.80
C SER A 261 0.47 -4.07 -12.45
N THR A 262 1.74 -4.48 -12.45
CA THR A 262 2.87 -3.57 -12.23
C THR A 262 3.04 -2.51 -13.32
N ASN A 263 2.43 -2.72 -14.49
CA ASN A 263 2.43 -1.74 -15.57
C ASN A 263 1.31 -0.69 -15.42
N SER A 264 0.42 -0.84 -14.43
CA SER A 264 -0.62 0.15 -14.17
C SER A 264 -0.03 1.46 -13.64
N PRO A 265 -0.62 2.62 -13.97
CA PRO A 265 -0.17 3.90 -13.45
C PRO A 265 -0.28 3.95 -11.92
N SER A 266 -1.34 3.38 -11.35
CA SER A 266 -1.54 3.31 -9.89
C SER A 266 -0.39 2.59 -9.16
N TRP A 267 0.17 1.54 -9.76
CA TRP A 267 1.37 0.88 -9.22
C TRP A 267 2.60 1.76 -9.31
N LEU A 268 2.82 2.45 -10.44
CA LEU A 268 3.97 3.31 -10.62
C LEU A 268 3.96 4.50 -9.67
N ASP A 269 2.82 5.16 -9.53
CA ASP A 269 2.64 6.29 -8.62
C ASP A 269 2.82 5.85 -7.16
N ARG A 270 2.30 4.67 -6.79
CA ARG A 270 2.57 4.05 -5.50
C ARG A 270 4.07 3.90 -5.26
N ILE A 271 4.81 3.31 -6.20
CA ILE A 271 6.25 3.07 -6.05
C ILE A 271 7.06 4.36 -5.97
N LEU A 272 6.70 5.38 -6.76
CA LEU A 272 7.38 6.68 -6.75
C LEU A 272 7.18 7.44 -5.43
N SER A 273 5.98 7.32 -4.86
CA SER A 273 5.57 7.97 -3.61
C SER A 273 5.97 7.21 -2.33
N LEU A 274 6.66 6.07 -2.44
CA LEU A 274 7.17 5.39 -1.25
C LEU A 274 8.21 6.26 -0.52
N GLU A 275 8.10 6.34 0.79
CA GLU A 275 9.16 6.89 1.66
C GLU A 275 10.04 5.77 2.24
N ASN A 276 9.47 4.56 2.43
CA ASN A 276 10.12 3.36 2.96
C ASN A 276 9.95 2.18 1.99
N ILE A 277 10.86 1.21 2.02
CA ILE A 277 10.73 -0.04 1.24
C ILE A 277 9.58 -0.87 1.81
N THR A 278 8.60 -1.29 1.00
CA THR A 278 7.52 -2.16 1.46
C THR A 278 8.00 -3.59 1.77
N ASP A 279 7.35 -4.27 2.73
CA ASP A 279 7.63 -5.67 3.13
C ASP A 279 7.81 -6.62 1.94
N ASP A 280 6.93 -6.56 0.93
CA ASP A 280 6.97 -7.47 -0.22
C ASP A 280 8.26 -7.34 -1.03
N ILE A 281 8.71 -6.09 -1.24
CA ILE A 281 9.95 -5.80 -1.95
C ILE A 281 11.14 -6.21 -1.09
N LEU A 282 11.06 -6.00 0.23
CA LEU A 282 12.12 -6.40 1.16
C LEU A 282 12.28 -7.92 1.23
N GLU A 283 11.19 -8.69 1.22
CA GLU A 283 11.23 -10.16 1.14
C GLU A 283 11.91 -10.62 -0.16
N ASP A 284 11.54 -10.02 -1.30
CA ASP A 284 12.13 -10.35 -2.61
C ASP A 284 13.62 -9.96 -2.69
N LEU A 285 14.02 -8.84 -2.09
CA LEU A 285 15.42 -8.40 -1.96
C LEU A 285 16.22 -9.30 -1.01
N GLY A 286 15.62 -9.68 0.12
CA GLY A 286 16.20 -10.60 1.10
C GLY A 286 16.53 -11.94 0.45
N ALA A 287 15.58 -12.52 -0.30
CA ALA A 287 15.78 -13.76 -1.03
C ALA A 287 16.95 -13.70 -2.02
N VAL A 288 17.14 -12.57 -2.71
CA VAL A 288 18.31 -12.36 -3.59
C VAL A 288 19.59 -12.30 -2.78
N SER A 289 19.60 -11.54 -1.68
CA SER A 289 20.79 -11.37 -0.85
C SER A 289 21.26 -12.69 -0.23
N ASP A 290 20.32 -13.54 0.19
CA ASP A 290 20.60 -14.87 0.74
C ASP A 290 21.25 -15.80 -0.29
N VAL A 291 20.96 -15.61 -1.59
CA VAL A 291 21.60 -16.37 -2.67
C VAL A 291 22.97 -15.80 -3.03
N VAL A 292 23.07 -14.47 -3.14
CA VAL A 292 24.29 -13.77 -3.58
C VAL A 292 25.39 -13.82 -2.52
N ASN A 293 25.04 -13.82 -1.22
CA ASN A 293 25.98 -13.69 -0.12
C ASN A 293 26.23 -14.99 0.68
N LYS A 294 25.89 -16.17 0.14
CA LYS A 294 26.11 -17.47 0.83
C LYS A 294 27.53 -17.71 1.36
N ASN A 295 28.53 -16.98 0.87
CA ASN A 295 29.94 -17.14 1.22
C ASN A 295 30.49 -16.06 2.17
N GLN A 296 29.71 -15.02 2.49
CA GLN A 296 30.08 -14.00 3.48
C GLN A 296 29.19 -14.20 4.71
N SER A 297 29.76 -14.13 5.91
CA SER A 297 29.05 -14.34 7.19
C SER A 297 27.65 -13.72 7.18
N SER A 298 26.65 -14.49 7.62
CA SER A 298 25.18 -14.28 7.53
C SER A 298 24.58 -12.99 8.11
N TYR A 299 25.33 -11.89 8.23
CA TYR A 299 24.88 -10.54 8.56
C TYR A 299 24.61 -9.73 7.26
N SER A 300 23.98 -10.39 6.29
CA SER A 300 23.93 -10.04 4.87
C SER A 300 22.77 -9.08 4.55
N CYS A 301 23.08 -7.94 3.91
CA CYS A 301 22.25 -6.95 3.19
C CYS A 301 20.81 -6.63 3.64
N LYS A 302 19.96 -7.59 4.00
CA LYS A 302 18.64 -7.40 4.62
C LYS A 302 18.74 -6.45 5.81
N TYR A 303 19.61 -6.76 6.76
CA TYR A 303 19.86 -5.91 7.92
C TYR A 303 20.54 -4.57 7.58
N LYS A 304 21.24 -4.45 6.45
CA LYS A 304 21.89 -3.19 6.04
C LYS A 304 20.88 -2.24 5.42
N LEU A 305 20.10 -2.67 4.43
CA LEU A 305 19.03 -1.84 3.85
C LEU A 305 17.94 -1.52 4.89
N GLU A 306 17.63 -2.47 5.77
CA GLU A 306 16.68 -2.29 6.88
C GLU A 306 17.26 -1.42 8.01
N SER A 307 18.58 -1.42 8.26
CA SER A 307 19.21 -0.48 9.19
C SER A 307 19.31 0.93 8.59
N LEU A 308 19.57 1.05 7.28
CA LEU A 308 19.83 2.31 6.59
C LEU A 308 18.61 3.18 6.38
N LEU A 309 17.43 2.59 6.22
CA LEU A 309 16.18 3.34 6.05
C LEU A 309 15.40 3.51 7.37
N GLY A 310 15.98 3.09 8.48
CA GLY A 310 15.28 2.93 9.74
C GLY A 310 14.44 1.66 9.75
N SER A 311 14.38 1.00 10.91
CA SER A 311 13.66 -0.26 11.10
C SER A 311 12.23 -0.18 10.55
N MET A 312 11.87 -1.19 9.76
CA MET A 312 10.55 -1.46 9.18
C MET A 312 9.48 -1.78 10.24
N CYS A 313 9.27 -0.83 11.13
CA CYS A 313 8.36 -0.97 12.25
C CYS A 313 7.54 0.31 12.46
N ASP A 314 7.33 1.14 11.44
CA ASP A 314 6.28 2.17 11.49
C ASP A 314 4.91 1.55 11.81
N LEU A 315 4.65 0.30 11.38
CA LEU A 315 3.40 -0.42 11.68
C LEU A 315 3.29 -0.89 13.15
N SER A 316 4.40 -1.25 13.80
CA SER A 316 4.41 -1.60 15.23
C SER A 316 4.55 -0.37 16.14
N GLN A 317 5.10 0.72 15.60
CA GLN A 317 5.21 2.03 16.26
C GLN A 317 3.92 2.85 16.19
N ARG A 318 2.98 2.52 15.29
CA ARG A 318 1.67 3.18 15.19
C ARG A 318 0.62 2.41 16.00
N PRO A 319 0.29 2.86 17.23
CA PRO A 319 -0.71 2.19 18.04
C PRO A 319 -2.08 2.24 17.33
N GLY A 320 -2.83 1.14 17.41
CA GLY A 320 -4.21 1.07 16.91
C GLY A 320 -4.37 0.88 15.40
N LEU A 321 -3.33 1.05 14.57
CA LEU A 321 -3.45 1.00 13.11
C LEU A 321 -3.95 -0.36 12.59
N MET A 322 -3.42 -1.47 13.13
CA MET A 322 -3.87 -2.82 12.75
C MET A 322 -5.32 -3.09 13.20
N LYS A 323 -5.77 -2.46 14.29
CA LYS A 323 -7.16 -2.52 14.76
C LYS A 323 -8.07 -1.77 13.78
N PHE A 324 -7.65 -0.56 13.42
CA PHE A 324 -8.33 0.31 12.47
C PHE A 324 -8.50 -0.39 11.11
N LEU A 325 -7.42 -0.95 10.57
CA LEU A 325 -7.46 -1.73 9.33
C LEU A 325 -8.41 -2.92 9.44
N LYS A 326 -8.33 -3.71 10.52
CA LYS A 326 -9.23 -4.85 10.73
C LYS A 326 -10.70 -4.41 10.75
N ASN A 327 -11.03 -3.35 11.49
CA ASN A 327 -12.39 -2.83 11.59
C ASN A 327 -12.88 -2.33 10.22
N ALA A 328 -12.04 -1.59 9.49
CA ALA A 328 -12.36 -1.07 8.17
C ALA A 328 -12.60 -2.20 7.16
N ILE A 329 -11.72 -3.20 7.09
CA ILE A 329 -11.87 -4.31 6.14
C ILE A 329 -13.11 -5.17 6.49
N LEU A 330 -13.44 -5.34 7.78
CA LEU A 330 -14.67 -6.04 8.19
C LEU A 330 -15.94 -5.33 7.72
N LEU A 331 -15.95 -3.99 7.70
CA LEU A 331 -17.06 -3.21 7.13
C LEU A 331 -17.10 -3.30 5.60
N LEU A 332 -15.93 -3.25 4.95
CA LEU A 332 -15.81 -3.38 3.50
C LEU A 332 -16.28 -4.74 2.97
N LEU A 333 -16.14 -5.81 3.76
CA LEU A 333 -16.71 -7.12 3.45
C LEU A 333 -18.25 -7.12 3.41
N GLY A 334 -18.90 -6.17 4.09
CA GLY A 334 -20.34 -5.95 3.96
C GLY A 334 -20.73 -5.40 2.58
N VAL A 335 -19.89 -4.56 1.99
CA VAL A 335 -20.10 -3.97 0.65
C VAL A 335 -19.73 -4.95 -0.45
N PHE A 336 -18.62 -5.69 -0.28
CA PHE A 336 -18.10 -6.66 -1.25
C PHE A 336 -18.18 -8.10 -0.72
N PRO A 337 -19.35 -8.76 -0.79
CA PRO A 337 -19.48 -10.13 -0.32
C PRO A 337 -18.64 -11.10 -1.18
N ARG A 338 -18.04 -12.10 -0.54
CA ARG A 338 -17.27 -13.20 -1.18
C ARG A 338 -16.02 -12.76 -1.95
N ASN A 339 -15.36 -11.72 -1.47
CA ASN A 339 -14.09 -11.28 -2.03
C ASN A 339 -12.91 -11.89 -1.26
N HIS A 340 -12.35 -12.97 -1.81
CA HIS A 340 -11.20 -13.69 -1.25
C HIS A 340 -9.99 -12.80 -0.94
N ILE A 341 -9.81 -11.70 -1.65
CA ILE A 341 -8.71 -10.75 -1.43
C ILE A 341 -8.85 -10.04 -0.08
N LEU A 342 -10.07 -9.61 0.24
CA LEU A 342 -10.37 -8.96 1.53
C LEU A 342 -10.35 -9.96 2.67
N GLU A 343 -10.89 -11.15 2.44
CA GLU A 343 -10.88 -12.21 3.45
C GLU A 343 -9.46 -12.60 3.85
N GLU A 344 -8.54 -12.72 2.88
CA GLU A 344 -7.12 -12.92 3.13
C GLU A 344 -6.53 -11.73 3.91
N ALA A 345 -6.80 -10.50 3.48
CA ALA A 345 -6.31 -9.30 4.14
C ALA A 345 -6.79 -9.19 5.60
N VAL A 346 -8.05 -9.51 5.92
CA VAL A 346 -8.55 -9.52 7.32
C VAL A 346 -7.83 -10.57 8.16
N LEU A 347 -7.63 -11.76 7.61
CA LEU A 347 -7.01 -12.85 8.36
C LEU A 347 -5.54 -12.54 8.66
N VAL A 348 -4.81 -11.99 7.69
CA VAL A 348 -3.41 -11.59 7.88
C VAL A 348 -3.31 -10.41 8.83
N THR A 349 -4.12 -9.36 8.67
CA THR A 349 -4.14 -8.20 9.60
C THR A 349 -4.50 -8.62 11.03
N THR A 350 -5.42 -9.55 11.21
CA THR A 350 -5.78 -10.10 12.53
C THR A 350 -4.63 -10.88 13.17
N GLN A 351 -3.77 -11.54 12.38
CA GLN A 351 -2.56 -12.20 12.90
C GLN A 351 -1.50 -11.18 13.33
N MET A 352 -1.36 -10.08 12.59
CA MET A 352 -0.40 -9.01 12.91
C MET A 352 -0.84 -8.14 14.10
N PHE A 353 -2.14 -8.01 14.36
CA PHE A 353 -2.70 -7.18 15.44
C PHE A 353 -2.38 -7.69 16.86
N THR A 354 -2.09 -8.97 17.06
CA THR A 354 -1.87 -9.50 18.41
C THR A 354 -0.46 -9.12 18.93
N PRO A 355 -0.37 -8.37 20.05
CA PRO A 355 0.89 -7.81 20.54
C PRO A 355 1.92 -8.91 20.81
N GLN A 356 3.17 -8.56 20.51
CA GLN A 356 4.34 -9.44 20.41
C GLN A 356 4.88 -9.94 21.76
N GLU A 357 4.03 -10.05 22.78
CA GLU A 357 4.41 -10.58 24.09
C GLU A 357 3.68 -11.91 24.35
N ASN A 358 4.39 -12.96 23.95
CA ASN A 358 4.17 -14.37 24.31
C ASN A 358 3.02 -15.12 23.61
N SER A 359 3.49 -15.99 22.70
CA SER A 359 2.83 -17.12 22.04
C SER A 359 2.20 -16.84 20.67
N SER A 360 2.86 -17.37 19.63
CA SER A 360 2.29 -17.67 18.31
C SER A 360 0.94 -18.41 18.40
N SER A 361 0.64 -19.06 19.52
CA SER A 361 -0.64 -19.72 19.77
C SER A 361 -1.83 -18.74 19.88
N ILE A 362 -1.66 -17.55 20.45
CA ILE A 362 -2.77 -16.59 20.63
C ILE A 362 -3.11 -15.90 19.30
N GLN A 363 -2.10 -15.55 18.51
CA GLN A 363 -2.24 -14.93 17.19
C GLN A 363 -3.05 -15.82 16.21
N THR A 364 -2.76 -17.12 16.25
CA THR A 364 -3.42 -18.13 15.43
C THR A 364 -4.84 -18.45 15.91
N ASN A 365 -5.12 -18.29 17.20
CA ASN A 365 -6.47 -18.50 17.75
C ASN A 365 -7.45 -17.38 17.37
N ALA A 366 -7.01 -16.12 17.36
CA ALA A 366 -7.85 -14.98 17.00
C ALA A 366 -8.27 -15.01 15.52
N SER A 367 -7.32 -15.21 14.61
CA SER A 367 -7.59 -15.37 13.18
C SER A 367 -8.45 -16.60 12.89
N ARG A 368 -8.22 -17.71 13.58
CA ARG A 368 -9.06 -18.93 13.52
C ARG A 368 -10.50 -18.68 13.97
N ALA A 369 -10.69 -17.98 15.09
CA ALA A 369 -12.02 -17.66 15.60
C ALA A 369 -12.79 -16.77 14.62
N LEU A 370 -12.10 -15.80 14.02
CA LEU A 370 -12.65 -14.91 13.01
C LEU A 370 -13.04 -15.68 11.72
N ALA A 371 -12.15 -16.50 11.16
CA ALA A 371 -12.44 -17.34 9.99
C ALA A 371 -13.66 -18.24 10.23
N LYS A 372 -13.74 -18.89 11.41
CA LYS A 372 -14.92 -19.71 11.79
C LYS A 372 -16.18 -18.88 11.93
N SER A 373 -16.10 -17.64 12.41
CA SER A 373 -17.26 -16.75 12.51
C SER A 373 -17.78 -16.34 11.14
N MET A 374 -16.89 -16.11 10.17
CA MET A 374 -17.25 -15.77 8.79
C MET A 374 -17.87 -16.98 8.07
N LEU A 375 -17.28 -18.17 8.20
CA LEU A 375 -17.84 -19.41 7.65
C LEU A 375 -19.20 -19.81 8.27
N LYS A 376 -19.48 -19.37 9.50
CA LYS A 376 -20.82 -19.54 10.09
C LYS A 376 -21.87 -18.65 9.42
N LYS A 377 -21.48 -17.44 8.98
CA LYS A 377 -22.35 -16.50 8.26
C LYS A 377 -22.57 -16.95 6.82
N ASP A 378 -21.52 -17.36 6.11
CA ASP A 378 -21.61 -17.92 4.76
C ASP A 378 -20.88 -19.27 4.66
N ARG A 379 -21.67 -20.36 4.64
CA ARG A 379 -21.14 -21.73 4.53
C ARG A 379 -20.76 -22.13 3.11
N GLN A 380 -21.15 -21.34 2.10
CA GLN A 380 -20.90 -21.67 0.70
C GLN A 380 -19.63 -21.00 0.14
N ASP A 381 -18.92 -20.19 0.94
CA ASP A 381 -17.66 -19.61 0.52
C ASP A 381 -16.50 -20.61 0.66
N PHE A 382 -16.20 -21.28 -0.45
CA PHE A 382 -15.09 -22.22 -0.53
C PHE A 382 -13.74 -21.52 -0.71
N LEU A 383 -13.68 -20.27 -1.16
CA LEU A 383 -12.42 -19.53 -1.25
C LEU A 383 -11.98 -19.12 0.15
N LEU A 384 -12.92 -18.68 1.00
CA LEU A 384 -12.67 -18.46 2.42
C LEU A 384 -12.18 -19.74 3.10
N CYS A 385 -12.80 -20.89 2.78
CA CYS A 385 -12.31 -22.20 3.28
C CYS A 385 -10.87 -22.47 2.81
N GLY A 386 -10.55 -22.14 1.56
CA GLY A 386 -9.21 -22.29 0.99
C GLY A 386 -8.17 -21.41 1.69
N ILE A 387 -8.48 -20.14 1.92
CA ILE A 387 -7.62 -19.21 2.66
C ILE A 387 -7.46 -19.69 4.11
N TYR A 388 -8.55 -20.07 4.76
CA TYR A 388 -8.50 -20.62 6.12
C TYR A 388 -7.62 -21.88 6.19
N GLY A 389 -7.74 -22.79 5.22
CA GLY A 389 -6.86 -23.96 5.10
C GLY A 389 -5.38 -23.58 4.94
N ARG A 390 -5.06 -22.58 4.10
CA ARG A 390 -3.68 -22.09 3.92
C ARG A 390 -3.12 -21.47 5.19
N THR A 391 -3.90 -20.64 5.88
CA THR A 391 -3.47 -20.03 7.16
C THR A 391 -3.20 -21.08 8.23
N GLU A 392 -4.04 -22.11 8.37
CA GLU A 392 -3.79 -23.23 9.29
C GLU A 392 -2.55 -24.05 8.91
N ALA A 393 -2.29 -24.21 7.60
CA ALA A 393 -1.09 -24.89 7.13
C ALA A 393 0.19 -24.11 7.45
N MET A 394 0.18 -22.78 7.26
CA MET A 394 1.29 -21.90 7.66
C MET A 394 1.55 -21.95 9.17
N ASN A 395 0.50 -22.15 9.96
CA ASN A 395 0.58 -22.34 11.41
C ASN A 395 1.03 -23.74 11.84
N GLY A 396 1.30 -24.66 10.89
CA GLY A 396 1.78 -26.01 11.15
C GLY A 396 0.69 -27.08 11.38
N ASN A 397 -0.60 -26.72 11.34
CA ASN A 397 -1.74 -27.62 11.55
C ASN A 397 -2.18 -28.32 10.26
N ILE A 398 -1.28 -29.09 9.66
CA ILE A 398 -1.45 -29.66 8.32
C ILE A 398 -2.69 -30.58 8.22
N GLU A 399 -2.97 -31.39 9.26
CA GLU A 399 -4.12 -32.30 9.24
C GLU A 399 -5.47 -31.58 9.28
N GLN A 400 -5.55 -30.49 10.04
CA GLN A 400 -6.76 -29.67 10.09
C GLN A 400 -6.98 -28.96 8.77
N ALA A 401 -5.90 -28.43 8.17
CA ALA A 401 -5.95 -27.82 6.84
C ALA A 401 -6.46 -28.81 5.78
N ARG A 402 -5.94 -30.06 5.76
CA ARG A 402 -6.43 -31.13 4.87
C ARG A 402 -7.92 -31.38 5.02
N LYS A 403 -8.43 -31.51 6.26
CA LYS A 403 -9.87 -31.68 6.51
C LYS A 403 -10.71 -30.52 6.00
N ILE A 404 -10.21 -29.28 6.13
CA ILE A 404 -10.89 -28.08 5.64
C ILE A 404 -10.97 -28.10 4.10
N PHE A 405 -9.85 -28.41 3.42
CA PHE A 405 -9.84 -28.54 1.96
C PHE A 405 -10.73 -29.68 1.46
N ASP A 406 -10.68 -30.85 2.10
CA ASP A 406 -11.50 -32.00 1.73
C ASP A 406 -13.00 -31.66 1.90
N MET A 407 -13.38 -30.99 2.98
CA MET A 407 -14.75 -30.52 3.20
C MET A 407 -15.18 -29.50 2.13
N ALA A 408 -14.32 -28.54 1.82
CA ALA A 408 -14.59 -27.51 0.82
C ALA A 408 -14.79 -28.14 -0.57
N LEU A 409 -13.91 -29.07 -0.98
CA LEU A 409 -14.01 -29.75 -2.27
C LEU A 409 -15.25 -30.65 -2.37
N LEU A 410 -15.63 -31.35 -1.30
CA LEU A 410 -16.86 -32.14 -1.26
C LEU A 410 -18.12 -31.26 -1.35
N SER A 411 -18.06 -30.01 -0.86
CA SER A 411 -19.20 -29.07 -0.91
C SER A 411 -19.42 -28.44 -2.29
N THR A 412 -18.43 -28.51 -3.20
CA THR A 412 -18.50 -27.87 -4.54
C THR A 412 -19.62 -28.41 -5.44
N GLU A 413 -20.12 -29.63 -5.17
CA GLU A 413 -21.17 -30.28 -5.96
C GLU A 413 -22.56 -29.62 -5.80
N ALA A 414 -22.81 -28.92 -4.68
CA ALA A 414 -24.13 -28.37 -4.34
C ALA A 414 -24.32 -26.87 -4.71
N THR A 415 -23.32 -26.27 -5.36
CA THR A 415 -23.20 -24.81 -5.53
C THR A 415 -23.50 -24.29 -6.94
N SER A 416 -23.78 -22.99 -7.06
CA SER A 416 -24.11 -22.28 -8.31
C SER A 416 -23.01 -22.34 -9.38
N GLU A 417 -23.36 -22.09 -10.64
CA GLU A 417 -22.42 -22.19 -11.78
C GLU A 417 -21.22 -21.23 -11.68
N ASP A 418 -21.37 -20.05 -11.10
CA ASP A 418 -20.26 -19.09 -10.94
C ASP A 418 -19.25 -19.52 -9.86
N LEU A 419 -19.73 -20.25 -8.86
CA LEU A 419 -18.90 -20.84 -7.81
C LEU A 419 -18.14 -22.06 -8.35
N ARG A 420 -18.75 -22.82 -9.27
CA ARG A 420 -18.08 -23.94 -9.96
C ARG A 420 -16.90 -23.48 -10.82
N LYS A 421 -16.98 -22.27 -11.42
CA LYS A 421 -15.87 -21.71 -12.21
C LYS A 421 -14.61 -21.52 -11.35
N LYS A 422 -14.73 -21.11 -10.09
CA LYS A 422 -13.59 -20.80 -9.19
C LYS A 422 -12.96 -22.04 -8.53
N VAL A 423 -13.50 -23.23 -8.78
CA VAL A 423 -12.98 -24.51 -8.24
C VAL A 423 -11.50 -24.77 -8.56
N PRO A 424 -10.95 -24.47 -9.76
CA PRO A 424 -9.53 -24.67 -10.06
C PRO A 424 -8.59 -23.93 -9.10
N ILE A 425 -9.01 -22.78 -8.56
CA ILE A 425 -8.24 -21.99 -7.59
C ILE A 425 -8.05 -22.79 -6.28
N LEU A 426 -9.11 -23.43 -5.81
CA LEU A 426 -9.08 -24.25 -4.59
C LEU A 426 -8.18 -25.50 -4.76
N TYR A 427 -8.26 -26.16 -5.92
CA TYR A 427 -7.40 -27.29 -6.25
C TYR A 427 -5.92 -26.89 -6.31
N LEU A 428 -5.62 -25.72 -6.91
CA LEU A 428 -4.27 -25.18 -6.96
C LEU A 428 -3.73 -24.91 -5.55
N TRP A 429 -4.49 -24.21 -4.71
CA TRP A 429 -4.07 -23.90 -3.34
C TRP A 429 -3.82 -25.15 -2.49
N TYR A 430 -4.64 -26.19 -2.64
CA TYR A 430 -4.42 -27.45 -1.93
C TYR A 430 -3.15 -28.16 -2.42
N ALA A 431 -2.92 -28.21 -3.74
CA ALA A 431 -1.72 -28.81 -4.31
C ALA A 431 -0.45 -28.05 -3.89
N GLU A 432 -0.47 -26.72 -3.91
CA GLU A 432 0.66 -25.88 -3.46
C GLU A 432 0.98 -26.11 -1.98
N MET A 433 -0.04 -26.19 -1.13
CA MET A 433 0.11 -26.48 0.29
C MET A 433 0.82 -27.83 0.49
N GLU A 434 0.37 -28.90 -0.16
CA GLU A 434 0.99 -30.22 -0.02
C GLU A 434 2.45 -30.26 -0.54
N ILE A 435 2.78 -29.46 -1.57
CA ILE A 435 4.16 -29.32 -2.06
C ILE A 435 5.04 -28.61 -1.02
N THR A 436 4.55 -27.54 -0.38
CA THR A 436 5.32 -26.85 0.68
C THR A 436 5.54 -27.75 1.90
N VAL A 437 4.57 -28.60 2.23
CA VAL A 437 4.70 -29.63 3.28
C VAL A 437 5.70 -30.71 2.88
N SER A 438 5.69 -31.13 1.62
CA SER A 438 6.67 -32.10 1.09
C SER A 438 8.10 -31.57 1.18
N ALA A 439 8.33 -30.29 0.87
CA ALA A 439 9.66 -29.69 0.90
C ALA A 439 10.20 -29.51 2.33
N SER A 440 9.33 -29.28 3.31
CA SER A 440 9.74 -29.08 4.72
C SER A 440 9.92 -30.38 5.49
N ARG A 441 9.13 -31.42 5.20
CA ARG A 441 9.12 -32.69 5.95
C ARG A 441 9.67 -33.89 5.17
N ASN A 442 10.11 -33.71 3.92
CA ASN A 442 10.53 -34.79 3.01
C ASN A 442 9.51 -35.95 2.91
N ASN A 443 8.22 -35.63 3.00
CA ASN A 443 7.15 -36.63 3.01
C ASN A 443 6.70 -36.97 1.59
N SER A 444 7.09 -38.14 1.08
CA SER A 444 6.65 -38.68 -0.22
C SER A 444 5.12 -38.73 -0.37
N ASP A 445 4.41 -38.98 0.72
CA ASP A 445 2.95 -39.10 0.73
C ASP A 445 2.25 -37.78 0.38
N SER A 446 2.87 -36.64 0.72
CA SER A 446 2.32 -35.31 0.42
C SER A 446 2.45 -35.01 -1.07
N MET A 447 3.55 -35.44 -1.70
CA MET A 447 3.72 -35.37 -3.16
C MET A 447 2.72 -36.27 -3.90
N HIS A 448 2.52 -37.51 -3.44
CA HIS A 448 1.52 -38.40 -4.04
C HIS A 448 0.09 -37.86 -3.91
N ARG A 449 -0.23 -37.21 -2.80
CA ARG A 449 -1.51 -36.55 -2.59
C ARG A 449 -1.70 -35.34 -3.51
N ALA A 450 -0.67 -34.51 -3.69
CA ALA A 450 -0.72 -33.37 -4.61
C ALA A 450 -1.01 -33.83 -6.05
N VAL A 451 -0.34 -34.89 -6.52
CA VAL A 451 -0.61 -35.48 -7.85
C VAL A 451 -2.04 -35.99 -7.94
N TYR A 452 -2.59 -36.55 -6.86
CA TYR A 452 -3.96 -37.11 -6.85
C TYR A 452 -5.00 -36.00 -6.99
N ILE A 453 -4.88 -34.95 -6.19
CA ILE A 453 -5.75 -33.77 -6.22
C ILE A 453 -5.77 -33.17 -7.63
N LEU A 454 -4.61 -32.95 -8.23
CA LEU A 454 -4.50 -32.42 -9.59
C LEU A 454 -5.05 -33.39 -10.65
N SER A 455 -4.89 -34.70 -10.44
CA SER A 455 -5.45 -35.69 -11.37
C SER A 455 -6.99 -35.71 -11.38
N CYS A 456 -7.63 -35.39 -10.24
CA CYS A 456 -9.08 -35.23 -10.15
C CYS A 456 -9.56 -34.04 -10.99
N LEU A 457 -8.85 -32.90 -10.89
CA LEU A 457 -9.15 -31.70 -11.68
C LEU A 457 -8.99 -31.95 -13.19
N GLY A 458 -7.85 -32.54 -13.60
CA GLY A 458 -7.58 -32.81 -15.01
C GLY A 458 -8.49 -33.88 -15.61
N SER A 459 -8.99 -34.83 -14.81
CA SER A 459 -9.87 -35.90 -15.30
C SER A 459 -11.37 -35.53 -15.29
N ASN A 460 -11.75 -34.36 -14.78
CA ASN A 460 -13.14 -33.97 -14.48
C ASN A 460 -13.90 -35.02 -13.64
N LEU A 461 -13.19 -35.78 -12.79
CA LEU A 461 -13.78 -36.81 -11.94
C LEU A 461 -14.20 -36.19 -10.61
N LYS A 462 -15.25 -36.76 -9.99
CA LYS A 462 -15.70 -36.36 -8.66
C LYS A 462 -14.55 -36.43 -7.66
N TYR A 463 -14.43 -35.41 -6.82
CA TYR A 463 -13.43 -35.41 -5.76
C TYR A 463 -13.80 -36.46 -4.71
N SER A 464 -12.83 -37.30 -4.35
CA SER A 464 -12.93 -38.15 -3.16
C SER A 464 -11.69 -37.95 -2.31
N PRO A 465 -11.78 -38.01 -0.97
CA PRO A 465 -10.61 -37.91 -0.11
C PRO A 465 -9.55 -38.95 -0.48
N PHE A 466 -8.27 -38.62 -0.28
CA PHE A 466 -7.15 -39.46 -0.71
C PHE A 466 -7.16 -40.83 0.00
N VAL A 467 -7.33 -41.92 -0.76
CA VAL A 467 -7.37 -43.31 -0.23
C VAL A 467 -6.11 -44.12 -0.58
N GLY A 468 -5.24 -43.65 -1.49
CA GLY A 468 -4.00 -44.38 -1.84
C GLY A 468 -3.30 -43.89 -3.12
N PRO A 469 -2.21 -44.56 -3.53
CA PRO A 469 -1.41 -44.15 -4.69
C PRO A 469 -2.15 -44.32 -6.01
N ILE A 470 -1.84 -43.44 -6.96
CA ILE A 470 -2.59 -43.21 -8.19
C ILE A 470 -2.20 -44.24 -9.26
N SER A 471 -3.18 -44.71 -10.04
CA SER A 471 -2.92 -45.56 -11.20
C SER A 471 -2.33 -44.75 -12.37
N ARG A 472 -1.38 -45.33 -13.12
CA ARG A 472 -0.78 -44.69 -14.31
C ARG A 472 -1.81 -44.27 -15.37
N LEU A 473 -2.95 -44.97 -15.44
CA LEU A 473 -4.08 -44.65 -16.33
C LEU A 473 -4.78 -43.33 -15.95
N GLN A 474 -4.95 -43.06 -14.66
CA GLN A 474 -5.53 -41.80 -14.18
C GLN A 474 -4.62 -40.61 -14.47
N VAL A 475 -3.30 -40.79 -14.34
CA VAL A 475 -2.30 -39.76 -14.69
C VAL A 475 -2.39 -39.40 -16.17
N LEU A 476 -2.49 -40.40 -17.06
CA LEU A 476 -2.61 -40.16 -18.51
C LEU A 476 -3.95 -39.51 -18.88
N ARG A 477 -5.04 -39.92 -18.25
CA ARG A 477 -6.37 -39.29 -18.45
C ARG A 477 -6.36 -37.83 -18.00
N ALA A 478 -5.78 -37.54 -16.84
CA ALA A 478 -5.67 -36.17 -16.33
C ALA A 478 -4.85 -35.28 -17.27
N ARG A 479 -3.71 -35.78 -17.77
CA ARG A 479 -2.87 -35.09 -18.77
C ARG A 479 -3.67 -34.73 -20.02
N GLN A 480 -4.46 -35.67 -20.54
CA GLN A 480 -5.27 -35.43 -21.72
C GLN A 480 -6.37 -34.39 -21.44
N GLY A 481 -7.06 -34.50 -20.30
CA GLY A 481 -8.12 -33.56 -19.95
C GLY A 481 -7.62 -32.14 -19.69
N PHE A 482 -6.44 -31.96 -19.06
CA PHE A 482 -5.81 -30.64 -18.96
C PHE A 482 -5.49 -30.05 -20.34
N LYS A 483 -4.95 -30.84 -21.28
CA LYS A 483 -4.68 -30.37 -22.64
C LYS A 483 -5.97 -29.96 -23.38
N GLU A 484 -7.06 -30.69 -23.18
CA GLU A 484 -8.36 -30.37 -23.78
C GLU A 484 -8.97 -29.10 -23.16
N GLN A 485 -8.94 -28.95 -21.84
CA GLN A 485 -9.40 -27.75 -21.13
C GLN A 485 -8.61 -26.50 -21.53
N ILE A 486 -7.28 -26.59 -21.61
CA ILE A 486 -6.43 -25.49 -22.07
C ILE A 486 -6.77 -25.13 -23.52
N ARG A 487 -6.91 -26.12 -24.41
CA ARG A 487 -7.30 -25.88 -25.81
C ARG A 487 -8.67 -25.21 -25.94
N SER A 488 -9.64 -25.61 -25.13
CA SER A 488 -10.97 -24.99 -25.11
C SER A 488 -10.94 -23.53 -24.63
N SER A 489 -9.98 -23.19 -23.76
CA SER A 489 -9.78 -21.83 -23.25
C SER A 489 -8.96 -20.94 -24.17
N ARG A 490 -8.26 -21.51 -25.18
CA ARG A 490 -7.41 -20.75 -26.11
C ARG A 490 -8.17 -19.68 -26.91
N SER A 491 -9.42 -19.94 -27.28
CA SER A 491 -10.25 -18.95 -28.00
C SER A 491 -10.59 -17.74 -27.13
N ALA A 492 -10.78 -17.94 -25.82
CA ALA A 492 -10.98 -16.85 -24.86
C ALA A 492 -9.69 -16.05 -24.63
N PHE A 493 -8.53 -16.72 -24.58
CA PHE A 493 -7.23 -16.05 -24.45
C PHE A 493 -6.89 -15.15 -25.64
N SER A 494 -7.28 -15.54 -26.86
CA SER A 494 -7.10 -14.70 -28.05
C SER A 494 -7.98 -13.44 -28.05
N CYS A 495 -8.98 -13.35 -27.17
CA CYS A 495 -9.87 -12.20 -27.04
C CYS A 495 -9.56 -11.32 -25.80
N GLY A 496 -8.41 -11.51 -25.13
CA GLY A 496 -7.99 -10.70 -23.98
C GLY A 496 -8.65 -11.06 -22.63
N ALA A 497 -9.71 -11.87 -22.64
CA ALA A 497 -10.43 -12.29 -21.43
C ALA A 497 -9.76 -13.50 -20.76
N ILE A 498 -8.67 -13.26 -20.05
CA ILE A 498 -8.04 -14.25 -19.18
C ILE A 498 -8.62 -14.08 -17.77
N ASN A 499 -9.35 -15.07 -17.28
CA ASN A 499 -9.90 -15.01 -15.92
C ASN A 499 -8.96 -15.71 -14.92
N LYS A 500 -9.02 -15.34 -13.64
CA LYS A 500 -8.22 -15.93 -12.55
C LYS A 500 -8.35 -17.46 -12.48
N GLU A 501 -9.50 -18.00 -12.83
CA GLU A 501 -9.76 -19.44 -12.85
C GLU A 501 -8.98 -20.16 -13.94
N SER A 502 -8.81 -19.50 -15.09
CA SER A 502 -8.05 -20.04 -16.22
C SER A 502 -6.54 -20.04 -15.94
N VAL A 503 -6.03 -19.02 -15.25
CA VAL A 503 -4.65 -18.98 -14.74
C VAL A 503 -4.43 -20.11 -13.76
N ALA A 504 -5.33 -20.29 -12.80
CA ALA A 504 -5.23 -21.36 -11.81
C ALA A 504 -5.20 -22.75 -12.47
N LEU A 505 -6.00 -22.95 -13.53
CA LEU A 505 -6.00 -24.18 -14.32
C LEU A 505 -4.65 -24.42 -15.02
N ILE A 506 -4.06 -23.40 -15.66
CA ILE A 506 -2.73 -23.51 -16.29
C ILE A 506 -1.65 -23.81 -15.24
N CYS A 507 -1.66 -23.12 -14.11
CA CYS A 507 -0.72 -23.36 -13.00
C CYS A 507 -0.87 -24.79 -12.46
N SER A 508 -2.10 -25.29 -12.32
CA SER A 508 -2.38 -26.65 -11.86
C SER A 508 -1.87 -27.71 -12.84
N ALA A 509 -2.02 -27.49 -14.15
CA ALA A 509 -1.47 -28.37 -15.18
C ALA A 509 0.07 -28.34 -15.19
N SER A 510 0.67 -27.17 -15.02
CA SER A 510 2.12 -27.00 -14.90
C SER A 510 2.69 -27.77 -13.69
N LEU A 511 2.05 -27.66 -12.52
CA LEU A 511 2.43 -28.45 -11.33
C LEU A 511 2.34 -29.94 -11.60
N PHE A 512 1.25 -30.39 -12.22
CA PHE A 512 1.04 -31.80 -12.51
C PHE A 512 2.14 -32.38 -13.41
N GLU A 513 2.49 -31.69 -14.50
CA GLU A 513 3.58 -32.11 -15.39
C GLU A 513 4.94 -32.02 -14.70
N SER A 514 5.18 -30.97 -13.90
CA SER A 514 6.43 -30.84 -13.14
C SER A 514 6.69 -32.01 -12.19
N MET A 515 5.63 -32.55 -11.57
CA MET A 515 5.72 -33.68 -10.63
C MET A 515 5.78 -35.04 -11.31
N THR A 516 5.23 -35.19 -12.51
CA THR A 516 5.09 -36.51 -13.18
C THR A 516 6.18 -36.79 -14.20
N THR A 517 6.60 -35.78 -14.97
CA THR A 517 7.59 -35.90 -16.05
C THR A 517 8.85 -35.07 -15.81
N GLY A 518 8.76 -34.03 -15.00
CA GLY A 518 9.89 -33.21 -14.56
C GLY A 518 9.70 -31.72 -14.87
N CYS A 519 10.55 -30.89 -14.27
CA CYS A 519 10.39 -29.42 -14.26
C CYS A 519 10.24 -28.80 -15.66
N TYR A 520 10.98 -29.27 -16.67
CA TYR A 520 10.93 -28.72 -18.03
C TYR A 520 9.54 -28.82 -18.67
N SER A 521 8.86 -29.96 -18.49
CA SER A 521 7.53 -30.17 -19.04
C SER A 521 6.48 -29.27 -18.40
N GLY A 522 6.62 -28.95 -17.10
CA GLY A 522 5.77 -27.98 -16.43
C GLY A 522 5.97 -26.56 -16.94
N LEU A 523 7.21 -26.18 -17.26
CA LEU A 523 7.53 -24.86 -17.83
C LEU A 523 7.01 -24.72 -19.27
N GLU A 524 7.12 -25.77 -20.09
CA GLU A 524 6.60 -25.80 -21.47
C GLU A 524 5.10 -25.51 -21.53
N VAL A 525 4.30 -26.06 -20.60
CA VAL A 525 2.85 -25.82 -20.54
C VAL A 525 2.53 -24.32 -20.37
N ILE A 526 3.32 -23.60 -19.58
CA ILE A 526 3.14 -22.15 -19.39
C ILE A 526 3.69 -21.40 -20.61
N GLU A 527 4.86 -21.78 -21.13
CA GLU A 527 5.47 -21.13 -22.30
C GLU A 527 4.60 -21.23 -23.56
N GLU A 528 3.82 -22.28 -23.72
CA GLU A 528 2.84 -22.41 -24.81
C GLU A 528 1.73 -21.35 -24.76
N THR A 529 1.45 -20.79 -23.59
CA THR A 529 0.39 -19.78 -23.38
C THR A 529 0.90 -18.34 -23.50
N PHE A 530 2.21 -18.14 -23.40
CA PHE A 530 2.87 -16.83 -23.47
C PHE A 530 2.62 -16.04 -24.77
N PRO A 531 2.73 -16.60 -25.99
CA PRO A 531 2.47 -15.85 -27.21
C PRO A 531 1.05 -15.26 -27.32
N MET A 532 0.09 -15.86 -26.62
CA MET A 532 -1.32 -15.45 -26.63
C MET A 532 -1.62 -14.44 -25.51
N THR A 533 -1.00 -14.63 -24.34
CA THR A 533 -1.17 -13.78 -23.14
C THR A 533 -0.36 -12.48 -23.19
N PHE A 534 0.75 -12.45 -23.91
CA PHE A 534 1.62 -11.27 -24.03
C PHE A 534 1.13 -10.21 -25.02
N SER A 535 -0.07 -10.34 -25.59
CA SER A 535 -0.64 -9.33 -26.49
C SER A 535 -1.03 -8.04 -25.74
N GLU A 536 -1.58 -8.17 -24.52
CA GLU A 536 -2.00 -7.03 -23.69
C GLU A 536 -1.05 -6.84 -22.50
N SER A 537 -0.57 -5.62 -22.25
CA SER A 537 0.45 -5.34 -21.22
C SER A 537 -0.10 -5.08 -19.83
N ASN A 538 -1.40 -4.86 -19.69
CA ASN A 538 -1.99 -4.34 -18.46
C ASN A 538 -2.88 -5.36 -17.74
N ASN A 539 -2.87 -6.63 -18.16
CA ASN A 539 -3.73 -7.66 -17.58
C ASN A 539 -3.03 -8.30 -16.37
N LEU A 540 -3.64 -8.16 -15.19
CA LEU A 540 -3.16 -8.71 -13.93
C LEU A 540 -2.97 -10.23 -14.00
N GLU A 541 -3.92 -10.92 -14.63
CA GLU A 541 -3.96 -12.38 -14.72
C GLU A 541 -2.77 -12.94 -15.53
N CYS A 542 -2.36 -12.23 -16.59
CA CYS A 542 -1.17 -12.58 -17.35
C CYS A 542 0.11 -12.41 -16.51
N GLU A 543 0.13 -11.39 -15.66
CA GLU A 543 1.26 -11.15 -14.76
C GLU A 543 1.32 -12.16 -13.61
N ASP A 544 0.17 -12.59 -13.08
CA ASP A 544 0.10 -13.65 -12.07
C ASP A 544 0.66 -14.98 -12.61
N LEU A 545 0.33 -15.30 -13.86
CA LEU A 545 0.92 -16.45 -14.56
C LEU A 545 2.44 -16.31 -14.71
N TRP A 546 2.93 -15.11 -15.01
CA TRP A 546 4.35 -14.81 -15.09
C TRP A 546 5.07 -14.95 -13.73
N VAL A 547 4.49 -14.41 -12.67
CA VAL A 547 4.99 -14.55 -11.29
C VAL A 547 5.01 -16.03 -10.88
N TYR A 548 3.99 -16.79 -11.27
CA TYR A 548 3.93 -18.22 -11.02
C TYR A 548 5.04 -18.98 -11.74
N TYR A 549 5.28 -18.67 -13.02
CA TYR A 549 6.41 -19.21 -13.79
C TYR A 549 7.75 -18.93 -13.10
N ILE A 550 7.97 -17.70 -12.64
CA ILE A 550 9.17 -17.32 -11.87
C ILE A 550 9.32 -18.15 -10.60
N LYS A 551 8.26 -18.30 -9.79
CA LYS A 551 8.30 -19.12 -8.57
C LYS A 551 8.70 -20.57 -8.87
N MET A 552 8.19 -21.14 -9.95
CA MET A 552 8.53 -22.49 -10.41
C MET A 552 10.00 -22.60 -10.83
N LEU A 553 10.55 -21.58 -11.49
CA LEU A 553 11.96 -21.50 -11.84
C LEU A 553 12.85 -21.42 -10.59
N GLN A 554 12.52 -20.54 -9.65
CA GLN A 554 13.28 -20.35 -8.42
C GLN A 554 13.31 -21.61 -7.53
N LYS A 555 12.24 -22.40 -7.51
CA LYS A 555 12.21 -23.67 -6.77
C LYS A 555 13.11 -24.75 -7.38
N ASN A 556 13.33 -24.72 -8.68
CA ASN A 556 14.03 -25.79 -9.43
C ASN A 556 15.38 -25.34 -10.00
N LEU A 557 15.97 -24.27 -9.46
CA LEU A 557 17.20 -23.65 -9.97
C LEU A 557 18.33 -24.66 -10.25
N ASN A 558 18.54 -25.62 -9.36
CA ASN A 558 19.63 -26.60 -9.46
C ASN A 558 19.50 -27.57 -10.66
N GLN A 559 18.32 -27.67 -11.28
CA GLN A 559 18.03 -28.63 -12.36
C GLN A 559 17.95 -27.96 -13.75
N LEU A 560 18.09 -26.63 -13.81
CA LEU A 560 17.78 -25.84 -15.01
C LEU A 560 19.03 -25.34 -15.73
N ASN A 561 19.02 -25.43 -17.06
CA ASN A 561 20.05 -24.83 -17.92
C ASN A 561 19.68 -23.38 -18.30
N LEU A 562 20.61 -22.43 -18.04
CA LEU A 562 20.43 -21.00 -18.29
C LEU A 562 20.03 -20.67 -19.74
N SER A 563 20.59 -21.37 -20.72
CA SER A 563 20.39 -21.08 -22.15
C SER A 563 18.93 -21.21 -22.61
N ARG A 564 18.14 -22.08 -21.97
CA ARG A 564 16.74 -22.31 -22.33
C ARG A 564 15.79 -21.34 -21.62
N VAL A 565 16.11 -21.01 -20.37
CA VAL A 565 15.24 -20.20 -19.49
C VAL A 565 15.46 -18.69 -19.72
N TRP A 566 16.70 -18.28 -20.03
CA TRP A 566 17.05 -16.87 -20.20
C TRP A 566 16.23 -16.12 -21.25
N PRO A 567 15.93 -16.67 -22.46
CA PRO A 567 15.07 -16.00 -23.43
C PRO A 567 13.64 -15.76 -22.93
N SER A 568 13.08 -16.68 -22.14
CA SER A 568 11.76 -16.52 -21.53
C SER A 568 11.76 -15.45 -20.43
N ILE A 569 12.81 -15.41 -19.60
CA ILE A 569 13.01 -14.36 -18.59
C ILE A 569 13.22 -12.99 -19.19
N SER A 570 14.09 -12.89 -20.20
CA SER A 570 14.32 -11.64 -20.92
C SER A 570 13.03 -11.09 -21.51
N ARG A 571 12.20 -11.94 -22.12
CA ARG A 571 10.86 -11.56 -22.61
C ARG A 571 9.93 -11.10 -21.48
N GLY A 572 9.93 -11.79 -20.34
CA GLY A 572 9.09 -11.42 -19.19
C GLY A 572 9.50 -10.10 -18.55
N VAL A 573 10.81 -9.85 -18.36
CA VAL A 573 11.35 -8.57 -17.87
C VAL A 573 11.02 -7.43 -18.85
N HIS A 574 11.09 -7.68 -20.16
CA HIS A 574 10.71 -6.68 -21.16
C HIS A 574 9.21 -6.37 -21.21
N LYS A 575 8.35 -7.26 -20.73
CA LYS A 575 6.89 -7.06 -20.71
C LYS A 575 6.41 -6.48 -19.38
N TYR A 576 7.02 -6.89 -18.28
CA TYR A 576 6.74 -6.41 -16.91
C TYR A 576 8.01 -5.85 -16.28
N PRO A 577 8.48 -4.67 -16.75
CA PRO A 577 9.71 -4.04 -16.27
C PRO A 577 9.61 -3.52 -14.83
N TYR A 578 8.43 -3.47 -14.24
CA TYR A 578 8.22 -2.94 -12.89
C TYR A 578 7.94 -4.03 -11.84
N ASN A 579 8.14 -5.31 -12.17
CA ASN A 579 7.86 -6.42 -11.26
C ASN A 579 9.12 -6.83 -10.47
N PRO A 580 9.13 -6.70 -9.12
CA PRO A 580 10.25 -7.10 -8.26
C PRO A 580 10.69 -8.56 -8.46
N LYS A 581 9.72 -9.47 -8.63
CA LYS A 581 9.99 -10.92 -8.75
C LYS A 581 10.74 -11.27 -10.02
N SER A 582 10.50 -10.51 -11.09
CA SER A 582 11.24 -10.65 -12.35
C SER A 582 12.73 -10.35 -12.14
N TYR A 583 13.05 -9.24 -11.48
CA TYR A 583 14.44 -8.90 -11.17
C TYR A 583 15.07 -9.86 -10.17
N SER A 584 14.33 -10.26 -9.13
CA SER A 584 14.79 -11.27 -8.17
C SER A 584 15.21 -12.57 -8.88
N ALA A 585 14.38 -13.06 -9.80
CA ALA A 585 14.70 -14.25 -10.58
C ALA A 585 15.90 -14.05 -11.52
N THR A 586 15.95 -12.92 -12.22
CA THR A 586 17.08 -12.58 -13.11
C THR A 586 18.39 -12.52 -12.34
N LEU A 587 18.44 -11.87 -11.18
CA LEU A 587 19.63 -11.80 -10.32
C LEU A 587 20.04 -13.17 -9.78
N THR A 588 19.07 -13.94 -9.28
CA THR A 588 19.30 -15.29 -8.74
C THR A 588 19.89 -16.23 -9.80
N LEU A 589 19.30 -16.25 -11.00
CA LEU A 589 19.76 -17.11 -12.10
C LEU A 589 21.09 -16.64 -12.70
N SER A 590 21.28 -15.34 -12.83
CA SER A 590 22.53 -14.79 -13.37
C SER A 590 23.70 -14.94 -12.40
N TYR A 591 23.47 -14.89 -11.09
CA TYR A 591 24.51 -15.18 -10.09
C TYR A 591 25.01 -16.62 -10.20
N LEU A 592 24.10 -17.57 -10.42
CA LEU A 592 24.45 -19.00 -10.49
C LEU A 592 25.11 -19.40 -11.81
N TYR A 593 24.77 -18.74 -12.93
CA TYR A 593 25.11 -19.25 -14.26
C TYR A 593 25.75 -18.23 -15.22
N SER A 594 25.83 -16.94 -14.87
CA SER A 594 26.33 -15.88 -15.75
C SER A 594 27.53 -15.14 -15.16
N VAL A 595 28.28 -14.46 -16.03
CA VAL A 595 29.36 -13.56 -15.63
C VAL A 595 28.77 -12.25 -15.12
N SER A 596 29.26 -11.76 -13.97
CA SER A 596 28.78 -10.53 -13.31
C SER A 596 28.69 -9.31 -14.24
N ASN A 597 29.59 -9.18 -15.22
CA ASN A 597 29.58 -8.08 -16.21
C ASN A 597 28.37 -8.14 -17.15
N ASN A 598 27.96 -9.33 -17.59
CA ASN A 598 26.78 -9.48 -18.42
C ASN A 598 25.52 -9.08 -17.65
N LEU A 599 25.47 -9.38 -16.35
CA LEU A 599 24.36 -8.96 -15.50
C LEU A 599 24.30 -7.44 -15.37
N ARG A 600 25.43 -6.78 -15.10
CA ARG A 600 25.53 -5.31 -15.06
C ARG A 600 25.01 -4.69 -16.35
N LEU A 601 25.44 -5.20 -17.50
CA LEU A 601 24.98 -4.73 -18.82
C LEU A 601 23.48 -4.96 -19.03
N THR A 602 22.92 -6.09 -18.57
CA THR A 602 21.49 -6.35 -18.70
C THR A 602 20.66 -5.42 -17.81
N LEU A 603 21.11 -5.15 -16.58
CA LEU A 603 20.46 -4.21 -15.68
C LEU A 603 20.57 -2.78 -16.20
N ASP A 604 21.72 -2.40 -16.77
CA ASP A 604 21.91 -1.09 -17.42
C ASP A 604 20.96 -0.90 -18.60
N LYS A 605 20.83 -1.91 -19.46
CA LYS A 605 19.88 -1.87 -20.58
C LYS A 605 18.44 -1.78 -20.11
N CYS A 606 18.09 -2.46 -19.01
CA CYS A 606 16.75 -2.35 -18.42
C CYS A 606 16.52 -0.93 -17.86
N SER A 607 17.49 -0.39 -17.12
CA SER A 607 17.42 0.95 -16.54
C SER A 607 17.36 2.07 -17.57
N GLN A 608 17.99 1.90 -18.74
CA GLN A 608 17.93 2.86 -19.85
C GLN A 608 16.59 2.83 -20.59
N ARG A 609 15.95 1.67 -20.65
CA ARG A 609 14.71 1.49 -21.39
C ARG A 609 13.51 1.92 -20.56
N ASP A 610 13.42 1.40 -19.35
CA ASP A 610 12.30 1.58 -18.43
C ASP A 610 12.88 1.97 -17.04
N PRO A 611 13.20 3.26 -16.82
CA PRO A 611 13.76 3.72 -15.55
C PRO A 611 12.75 3.53 -14.42
N SER A 612 13.16 2.85 -13.35
CA SER A 612 12.29 2.58 -12.20
C SER A 612 13.07 2.48 -10.90
N VAL A 613 12.41 2.85 -9.81
CA VAL A 613 12.91 2.68 -8.43
C VAL A 613 13.25 1.21 -8.18
N ILE A 614 12.41 0.28 -8.65
CA ILE A 614 12.60 -1.17 -8.47
C ILE A 614 13.87 -1.64 -9.18
N THR A 615 14.09 -1.24 -10.43
CA THR A 615 15.30 -1.58 -11.18
C THR A 615 16.56 -1.10 -10.44
N LEU A 616 16.51 0.11 -9.88
CA LEU A 616 17.61 0.67 -9.11
C LEU A 616 17.83 -0.12 -7.80
N LEU A 617 16.80 -0.38 -7.01
CA LEU A 617 16.90 -1.15 -5.75
C LEU A 617 17.53 -2.54 -5.98
N PHE A 618 17.10 -3.26 -7.03
CA PHE A 618 17.67 -4.56 -7.36
C PHE A 618 19.10 -4.44 -7.90
N ALA A 619 19.42 -3.42 -8.69
CA ALA A 619 20.80 -3.16 -9.12
C ALA A 619 21.73 -2.85 -7.93
N LEU A 620 21.26 -2.04 -6.97
CA LEU A 620 21.97 -1.73 -5.73
C LEU A 620 22.17 -2.98 -4.88
N SER A 621 21.14 -3.82 -4.72
CA SER A 621 21.24 -5.07 -3.97
C SER A 621 22.32 -6.02 -4.50
N PHE A 622 22.60 -5.99 -5.80
CA PHE A 622 23.64 -6.79 -6.43
C PHE A 622 25.05 -6.20 -6.26
N GLU A 623 25.18 -4.87 -6.24
CA GLU A 623 26.48 -4.22 -6.02
C GLU A 623 26.85 -4.14 -4.54
N TRP A 624 25.85 -4.19 -3.65
CA TRP A 624 26.06 -4.18 -2.21
C TRP A 624 26.99 -5.29 -1.74
N GLY A 625 28.05 -4.92 -1.02
CA GLY A 625 29.01 -5.88 -0.45
C GLY A 625 30.14 -6.32 -1.38
N LYS A 626 30.21 -5.80 -2.61
CA LYS A 626 31.38 -5.99 -3.49
C LYS A 626 32.43 -4.91 -3.27
N ALA A 627 33.66 -5.30 -2.97
CA ALA A 627 34.78 -4.37 -2.82
C ALA A 627 35.04 -3.60 -4.14
N GLY A 628 35.17 -2.28 -4.06
CA GLY A 628 35.43 -1.40 -5.20
C GLY A 628 34.20 -1.08 -6.08
N SER A 629 32.98 -1.29 -5.58
CA SER A 629 31.74 -0.97 -6.29
C SER A 629 31.21 0.45 -6.01
N ASP A 630 31.91 1.25 -5.21
CA ASP A 630 31.40 2.56 -4.74
C ASP A 630 31.14 3.53 -5.90
N ASN A 631 32.09 3.68 -6.82
CA ASN A 631 31.92 4.52 -8.02
C ASN A 631 30.73 4.04 -8.88
N ARG A 632 30.48 2.73 -8.89
CA ARG A 632 29.35 2.16 -9.61
C ARG A 632 28.04 2.50 -8.91
N ILE A 633 27.97 2.36 -7.60
CA ILE A 633 26.79 2.73 -6.81
C ILE A 633 26.46 4.22 -6.99
N HIS A 634 27.45 5.11 -6.90
CA HIS A 634 27.28 6.54 -7.20
C HIS A 634 26.75 6.75 -8.63
N SER A 635 27.34 6.08 -9.63
CA SER A 635 26.86 6.20 -11.02
C SER A 635 25.43 5.70 -11.21
N LEU A 636 24.97 4.73 -10.41
CA LEU A 636 23.61 4.22 -10.46
C LEU A 636 22.63 5.25 -9.88
N PHE A 637 22.98 5.89 -8.76
CA PHE A 637 22.17 6.97 -8.17
C PHE A 637 22.12 8.19 -9.08
N GLU A 638 23.26 8.72 -9.52
CA GLU A 638 23.28 9.92 -10.37
C GLU A 638 22.56 9.68 -11.71
N ARG A 639 22.67 8.48 -12.29
CA ARG A 639 21.92 8.15 -13.51
C ARG A 639 20.41 8.05 -13.26
N ALA A 640 19.99 7.54 -12.11
CA ALA A 640 18.57 7.49 -11.76
C ALA A 640 18.03 8.90 -11.51
N LEU A 641 18.79 9.75 -10.81
CA LEU A 641 18.41 11.13 -10.49
C LEU A 641 18.48 12.07 -11.70
N ALA A 642 19.15 11.68 -12.78
CA ALA A 642 19.09 12.39 -14.06
C ALA A 642 17.72 12.29 -14.77
N ASP A 643 16.87 11.35 -14.36
CA ASP A 643 15.49 11.25 -14.84
C ASP A 643 14.55 12.10 -13.97
N ASP A 644 13.83 13.03 -14.59
CA ASP A 644 12.89 13.96 -13.92
C ASP A 644 11.82 13.24 -13.09
N LYS A 645 11.41 12.02 -13.49
CA LYS A 645 10.42 11.25 -12.73
C LYS A 645 11.00 10.65 -11.46
N LEU A 646 12.21 10.10 -11.53
CA LEU A 646 12.86 9.42 -10.41
C LEU A 646 13.47 10.43 -9.43
N GLN A 647 13.86 11.62 -9.90
CA GLN A 647 14.30 12.72 -9.05
C GLN A 647 13.24 13.12 -8.02
N LYS A 648 11.96 12.89 -8.30
CA LYS A 648 10.83 13.17 -7.39
C LYS A 648 10.56 12.05 -6.38
N SER A 649 11.34 10.96 -6.41
CA SER A 649 11.17 9.84 -5.48
C SER A 649 11.94 10.06 -4.18
N VAL A 650 11.19 10.22 -3.09
CA VAL A 650 11.72 10.39 -1.74
C VAL A 650 12.59 9.19 -1.33
N LEU A 651 12.11 7.96 -1.57
CA LEU A 651 12.85 6.73 -1.21
C LEU A 651 14.26 6.69 -1.83
N LEU A 652 14.43 7.17 -3.06
CA LEU A 652 15.74 7.16 -3.72
C LEU A 652 16.71 8.12 -3.06
N TRP A 653 16.26 9.33 -2.72
CA TRP A 653 17.07 10.29 -1.99
C TRP A 653 17.43 9.81 -0.60
N ARG A 654 16.49 9.20 0.14
CA ARG A 654 16.75 8.63 1.46
C ARG A 654 17.76 7.47 1.37
N CYS A 655 17.65 6.61 0.36
CA CYS A 655 18.64 5.56 0.09
C CYS A 655 20.03 6.14 -0.19
N TYR A 656 20.12 7.21 -1.01
CA TYR A 656 21.40 7.83 -1.37
C TYR A 656 22.04 8.54 -0.17
N LEU A 657 21.24 9.30 0.59
CA LEU A 657 21.68 9.96 1.81
C LEU A 657 22.19 8.95 2.84
N ALA A 658 21.45 7.86 3.07
CA ALA A 658 21.88 6.79 3.97
C ALA A 658 23.18 6.12 3.50
N TYR A 659 23.33 5.90 2.19
CA TYR A 659 24.55 5.33 1.62
C TYR A 659 25.78 6.22 1.87
N GLU A 660 25.68 7.53 1.62
CA GLU A 660 26.77 8.48 1.85
C GLU A 660 27.10 8.67 3.34
N ALA A 661 26.07 8.77 4.18
CA ALA A 661 26.23 9.04 5.61
C ALA A 661 26.75 7.84 6.40
N GLU A 662 26.24 6.63 6.16
CA GLU A 662 26.50 5.46 7.02
C GLU A 662 27.52 4.47 6.43
N ILE A 663 27.67 4.39 5.10
CA ILE A 663 28.54 3.38 4.46
C ILE A 663 29.83 4.03 3.99
N VAL A 664 29.72 5.06 3.16
CA VAL A 664 30.89 5.80 2.67
C VAL A 664 31.46 6.69 3.79
N CYS A 665 30.61 7.09 4.74
CA CYS A 665 30.95 8.02 5.82
C CYS A 665 31.53 9.34 5.30
N ASN A 666 31.04 9.81 4.15
CA ASN A 666 31.47 11.08 3.55
C ASN A 666 30.48 12.19 3.90
N SER A 667 30.72 12.84 5.02
CA SER A 667 29.89 13.94 5.55
C SER A 667 29.66 15.06 4.54
N SER A 668 30.68 15.41 3.73
CA SER A 668 30.56 16.49 2.74
C SER A 668 29.66 16.12 1.56
N ALA A 669 29.73 14.87 1.11
CA ALA A 669 28.88 14.36 0.04
C ALA A 669 27.45 14.17 0.53
N ALA A 670 27.28 13.60 1.73
CA ALA A 670 25.98 13.44 2.37
C ALA A 670 25.26 14.79 2.53
N ARG A 671 25.98 15.83 2.96
CA ARG A 671 25.47 17.21 3.02
C ARG A 671 25.00 17.73 1.66
N ARG A 672 25.79 17.54 0.59
CA ARG A 672 25.39 17.93 -0.78
C ARG A 672 24.14 17.20 -1.24
N VAL A 673 24.08 15.88 -1.01
CA VAL A 673 22.94 15.04 -1.38
C VAL A 673 21.68 15.47 -0.64
N PHE A 674 21.80 15.80 0.65
CA PHE A 674 20.66 16.27 1.46
C PHE A 674 20.04 17.56 0.92
N PHE A 675 20.83 18.59 0.65
CA PHE A 675 20.29 19.84 0.10
C PHE A 675 19.70 19.65 -1.30
N ARG A 676 20.33 18.84 -2.16
CA ARG A 676 19.74 18.45 -3.46
C ARG A 676 18.41 17.73 -3.28
N ALA A 677 18.32 16.84 -2.30
CA ALA A 677 17.11 16.07 -2.02
C ALA A 677 15.96 16.96 -1.55
N ILE A 678 16.21 17.90 -0.63
CA ILE A 678 15.18 18.84 -0.14
C ILE A 678 14.65 19.72 -1.27
N HIS A 679 15.51 20.19 -2.18
CA HIS A 679 15.07 20.98 -3.33
C HIS A 679 14.25 20.15 -4.32
N ALA A 680 14.57 18.87 -4.48
CA ALA A 680 13.82 17.96 -5.36
C ALA A 680 12.48 17.50 -4.75
N CYS A 681 12.43 17.29 -3.44
CA CYS A 681 11.30 16.74 -2.69
C CYS A 681 10.99 17.59 -1.43
N PRO A 682 10.60 18.87 -1.57
CA PRO A 682 10.42 19.76 -0.42
C PRO A 682 9.26 19.35 0.50
N TRP A 683 8.29 18.58 0.00
CA TRP A 683 7.08 18.19 0.72
C TRP A 683 7.28 17.03 1.70
N SER A 684 8.34 16.23 1.59
CA SER A 684 8.52 15.04 2.45
C SER A 684 9.16 15.39 3.78
N LYS A 685 8.36 15.52 4.82
CA LYS A 685 8.80 15.76 6.20
C LYS A 685 9.82 14.72 6.68
N ARG A 686 9.66 13.45 6.28
CA ARG A 686 10.61 12.37 6.63
C ARG A 686 12.02 12.64 6.11
N LEU A 687 12.15 13.17 4.90
CA LEU A 687 13.45 13.53 4.33
C LEU A 687 14.12 14.68 5.10
N TRP A 688 13.34 15.67 5.55
CA TRP A 688 13.86 16.75 6.40
C TRP A 688 14.36 16.20 7.74
N LEU A 689 13.56 15.35 8.40
CA LEU A 689 13.92 14.72 9.68
C LEU A 689 15.17 13.82 9.59
N ASP A 690 15.36 13.11 8.46
CA ASP A 690 16.58 12.34 8.22
C ASP A 690 17.84 13.25 8.23
N GLY A 691 17.71 14.51 7.82
CA GLY A 691 18.79 15.50 7.88
C GLY A 691 19.25 15.79 9.30
N PHE A 692 18.29 16.03 10.20
CA PHE A 692 18.60 16.23 11.62
C PHE A 692 19.28 14.99 12.19
N GLN A 693 18.67 13.80 12.03
CA GLN A 693 19.16 12.55 12.61
C GLN A 693 20.52 12.08 12.08
N LYS A 694 20.75 12.19 10.76
CA LYS A 694 21.94 11.64 10.09
C LYS A 694 23.06 12.65 9.88
N LEU A 695 22.74 13.95 9.80
CA LEU A 695 23.70 15.03 9.54
C LEU A 695 23.86 16.01 10.70
N GLY A 696 23.27 15.75 11.87
CA GLY A 696 23.39 16.62 13.05
C GLY A 696 24.83 16.91 13.49
N SER A 697 25.79 16.02 13.21
CA SER A 697 27.22 16.26 13.51
C SER A 697 27.95 17.08 12.45
N VAL A 698 27.32 17.35 11.30
CA VAL A 698 27.94 17.95 10.10
C VAL A 698 27.34 19.34 9.81
N LEU A 699 26.06 19.53 10.12
CA LEU A 699 25.37 20.79 9.97
C LEU A 699 25.69 21.73 11.15
N THR A 700 25.75 23.02 10.88
CA THR A 700 25.90 24.04 11.92
C THR A 700 24.60 24.21 12.69
N LEU A 701 24.66 24.66 13.96
CA LEU A 701 23.48 24.90 14.78
C LEU A 701 22.53 25.92 14.15
N LYS A 702 23.09 26.92 13.46
CA LYS A 702 22.32 27.90 12.70
C LYS A 702 21.55 27.24 11.57
N GLU A 703 22.21 26.41 10.76
CA GLU A 703 21.53 25.69 9.68
C GLU A 703 20.41 24.78 10.20
N LEU A 704 20.59 24.14 11.37
CA LEU A 704 19.52 23.33 11.96
C LEU A 704 18.31 24.18 12.39
N SER A 705 18.56 25.36 12.97
CA SER A 705 17.51 26.31 13.32
C SER A 705 16.78 26.84 12.06
N ASP A 706 17.55 27.30 11.07
CA ASP A 706 17.03 27.85 9.83
C ASP A 706 16.27 26.76 9.04
N LEU A 707 16.73 25.50 9.06
CA LEU A 707 15.99 24.38 8.46
C LEU A 707 14.62 24.19 9.12
N GLN A 708 14.52 24.32 10.46
CA GLN A 708 13.23 24.22 11.15
C GLN A 708 12.29 25.39 10.77
N GLU A 709 12.82 26.60 10.62
CA GLU A 709 12.05 27.76 10.12
C GLU A 709 11.58 27.55 8.69
N VAL A 710 12.47 27.11 7.80
CA VAL A 710 12.09 26.79 6.41
C VAL A 710 11.04 25.68 6.36
N MET A 711 11.10 24.68 7.25
CA MET A 711 10.03 23.67 7.34
C MET A 711 8.67 24.31 7.68
N ARG A 712 8.63 25.31 8.57
CA ARG A 712 7.40 26.07 8.88
C ARG A 712 6.95 26.93 7.71
N ASP A 713 7.86 27.62 7.04
CA ASP A 713 7.56 28.45 5.86
C ASP A 713 7.03 27.62 4.69
N LYS A 714 7.42 26.34 4.62
CA LYS A 714 6.92 25.37 3.65
C LYS A 714 5.61 24.68 4.07
N GLU A 715 4.99 25.12 5.16
CA GLU A 715 3.73 24.60 5.69
C GLU A 715 3.80 23.10 6.00
N LEU A 716 4.99 22.59 6.39
CA LEU A 716 5.10 21.25 6.93
C LEU A 716 4.52 21.23 8.34
N ASN A 717 3.69 20.24 8.64
CA ASN A 717 3.06 20.14 9.95
C ASN A 717 4.11 19.74 11.00
N ILE A 718 4.47 20.65 11.90
CA ILE A 718 5.40 20.40 13.01
C ILE A 718 4.60 20.32 14.32
N ARG A 719 4.70 19.19 15.03
CA ARG A 719 3.95 18.88 16.26
C ARG A 719 4.74 19.15 17.55
N THR A 720 6.05 19.31 17.46
CA THR A 720 6.95 19.46 18.61
C THR A 720 7.56 20.83 18.60
N ASP A 721 7.30 21.60 19.65
CA ASP A 721 8.03 22.83 19.90
C ASP A 721 9.41 22.50 20.50
N ILE A 722 10.44 23.21 20.03
CA ILE A 722 11.82 23.02 20.49
C ILE A 722 11.96 23.41 21.97
N TYR A 723 11.17 24.38 22.44
CA TYR A 723 11.19 24.83 23.83
C TYR A 723 10.71 23.77 24.81
N GLU A 724 9.78 22.90 24.42
CA GLU A 724 9.33 21.78 25.27
C GLU A 724 10.50 20.85 25.62
N ILE A 725 11.41 20.63 24.68
CA ILE A 725 12.55 19.72 24.85
C ILE A 725 13.62 20.38 25.72
N LEU A 726 13.86 21.67 25.55
CA LEU A 726 14.76 22.43 26.41
C LEU A 726 14.27 22.42 27.87
N LEU A 727 12.97 22.55 28.10
CA LEU A 727 12.37 22.45 29.44
C LEU A 727 12.48 21.03 30.02
N GLU A 728 12.33 19.98 29.20
CA GLU A 728 12.59 18.60 29.63
C GLU A 728 14.07 18.36 30.00
N GLU A 729 15.01 19.05 29.36
CA GLU A 729 16.44 18.95 29.69
C GLU A 729 16.76 19.68 31.00
N GLU A 730 16.18 20.86 31.22
CA GLU A 730 16.33 21.59 32.49
C GLU A 730 15.73 20.87 33.69
N THR A 731 14.67 20.07 33.49
CA THR A 731 14.01 19.31 34.57
C THR A 731 14.66 17.96 34.88
N ASN A 732 15.44 17.39 33.95
CA ASN A 732 16.17 16.13 34.14
C ASN A 732 17.64 16.31 34.58
N THR A 733 18.10 17.55 34.69
CA THR A 733 19.40 17.93 35.28
C THR A 733 19.25 18.33 36.74
#